data_AF-A0A1B3WPP0-F1
#
_entry.id   AF-A0A1B3WPP0-F1
#
_cell.length_a   1.000
_cell.length_b   1.000
_cell.length_c   1.000
_cell.angle_alpha   90.00
_cell.angle_beta   90.00
_cell.angle_gamma   90.00
#
_symmetry.space_group_name_H-M   'P 1'
#
loop_
_entity.id
_entity.type
_entity.pdbx_description
1 polymer ?
#
loop_
_entity_poly.entity_id
_entity_poly.type
_entity_poly.pdbx_seq_one_letter_code
_entity_poly.pdbx_strand_id
1 'polypeptide(L)'
;MKKKIFFFIGILIIGLITFGPASRAFAQDLIATMVRQTVDAMITPTPTVSIKDIKIGVFVNQTVEAYYTGTPTATPFPKPGNVETAVYGTLEAMKPTETYTEEEREIVTAVQGTVQVLLPTGTIVPTADAAAPLRLTLAAYEAAARGTAFANEAEPLLRTIEAYRAEMTATASALNDPAAIAQTMMSRTVSALQATVSAPRPTVYPTQPPPPPAYYYPATVTVIAPPPPSVPCNQFSFVRDLSIPDGSYMKPNERFTKIWQVQNTGSCTWNPGYYLALFKGTQMGADRVNVDRSVPPGGVIDLSIKLTAPPSEGSYRGHFTMYTPTGIRFMTSSGSQDGIWVDIRVQGSGPAPSPTPAVPASPTPPPAPETWSVNIYHDLNGGHWGAVNIDPHTITAPINQSMPADGLEQERNIEPLKENATFKGWSVRFTNAENGDVVHDGGEEIWDLDHPFDYYPGNPREMDCLMTARWEAAAPEIWTVHIRHDLNGGDWDLDWIDPHTITAPINQNMPADGLEEERNIEPLKENATFKGWSVRFTNAENGDVVHDGGEEIWDLDHPFDYYPGNPREMDCLMTARWEAAAPEIWTVHIRHDLNGGHWGAINIDPHTITAPINQNMPADGLEQERNIEPLKENATFKGWSVRFTNAENGDVVHDGGEEIWDLDHPFDYYPGNPREMDCLMTARWEAAAPETWSVNIYHDLNGGYWEGGGIPNRTITAGIGQNMPHGALEPERITKPKRFPASFRGWTVRFSDAETGDVIYAGGEVWDLNQPFGYYPNNPLEMDCLMTAQWSW
;
A
#
# COMPACT_ATOMS: atom_id res chain seq x y z
N MET A 1 -7.45 -7.46 -41.00
CA MET A 1 -5.99 -7.20 -41.07
C MET A 1 -5.42 -6.64 -39.77
N LYS A 2 -6.04 -5.63 -39.13
CA LYS A 2 -5.55 -5.03 -37.87
C LYS A 2 -5.41 -6.03 -36.68
N LYS A 3 -6.38 -6.93 -36.44
CA LYS A 3 -6.29 -7.99 -35.40
C LYS A 3 -5.13 -9.00 -35.61
N LYS A 4 -4.73 -9.30 -36.86
CA LYS A 4 -3.59 -10.21 -37.15
C LYS A 4 -2.24 -9.53 -36.97
N ILE A 5 -2.19 -8.20 -37.03
CA ILE A 5 -0.96 -7.41 -36.87
C ILE A 5 -0.58 -7.31 -35.39
N PHE A 6 -1.53 -7.05 -34.49
CA PHE A 6 -1.26 -6.96 -33.04
C PHE A 6 -0.94 -8.33 -32.39
N PHE A 7 -1.60 -9.41 -32.82
CA PHE A 7 -1.29 -10.77 -32.35
C PHE A 7 0.12 -11.24 -32.77
N PHE A 8 0.59 -10.85 -33.97
CA PHE A 8 1.95 -11.14 -34.42
C PHE A 8 3.02 -10.29 -33.70
N ILE A 9 2.69 -9.05 -33.30
CA ILE A 9 3.59 -8.16 -32.54
C ILE A 9 3.86 -8.75 -31.14
N GLY A 10 2.84 -9.28 -30.47
CA GLY A 10 2.99 -9.92 -29.15
C GLY A 10 3.89 -11.17 -29.18
N ILE A 11 3.71 -12.06 -30.17
CA ILE A 11 4.52 -13.29 -30.32
C ILE A 11 5.98 -12.97 -30.68
N LEU A 12 6.23 -11.91 -31.47
CA LEU A 12 7.59 -11.53 -31.88
C LEU A 12 8.40 -10.89 -30.74
N ILE A 13 7.73 -10.16 -29.82
CA ILE A 13 8.36 -9.59 -28.62
C ILE A 13 8.78 -10.69 -27.64
N ILE A 14 7.98 -11.75 -27.50
CA ILE A 14 8.32 -12.94 -26.69
C ILE A 14 9.49 -13.72 -27.32
N GLY A 15 9.59 -13.78 -28.66
CA GLY A 15 10.72 -14.39 -29.36
C GLY A 15 12.05 -13.60 -29.31
N LEU A 16 12.01 -12.30 -29.03
CA LEU A 16 13.20 -11.41 -28.93
C LEU A 16 14.01 -11.61 -27.65
N ILE A 17 13.43 -12.27 -26.65
CA ILE A 17 14.08 -12.64 -25.38
C ILE A 17 14.88 -13.94 -25.55
N THR A 18 14.58 -14.78 -26.56
CA THR A 18 15.10 -16.16 -26.66
C THR A 18 16.11 -16.45 -27.77
N PHE A 19 16.41 -15.55 -28.71
CA PHE A 19 17.36 -15.82 -29.82
C PHE A 19 18.48 -14.77 -30.03
N GLY A 20 19.64 -15.25 -30.50
CA GLY A 20 20.92 -14.54 -30.56
C GLY A 20 21.07 -13.40 -31.60
N PRO A 21 22.24 -12.71 -31.61
CA PRO A 21 22.39 -11.33 -32.11
C PRO A 21 22.15 -11.11 -33.62
N ALA A 22 22.26 -12.14 -34.47
CA ALA A 22 22.09 -11.99 -35.92
C ALA A 22 20.62 -11.80 -36.36
N SER A 23 19.64 -12.29 -35.60
CA SER A 23 18.20 -12.13 -35.90
C SER A 23 17.64 -10.77 -35.48
N ARG A 24 18.34 -10.02 -34.61
CA ARG A 24 17.95 -8.66 -34.18
C ARG A 24 18.09 -7.61 -35.30
N ALA A 25 19.09 -7.76 -36.18
CA ALA A 25 19.33 -6.82 -37.27
C ALA A 25 18.26 -6.91 -38.39
N PHE A 26 17.79 -8.12 -38.71
CA PHE A 26 16.72 -8.32 -39.70
C PHE A 26 15.34 -7.85 -39.19
N ALA A 27 15.11 -7.93 -37.88
CA ALA A 27 13.87 -7.46 -37.24
C ALA A 27 13.77 -5.92 -37.17
N GLN A 28 14.89 -5.22 -36.96
CA GLN A 28 14.92 -3.74 -36.91
C GLN A 28 14.57 -3.09 -38.25
N ASP A 29 15.01 -3.68 -39.37
CA ASP A 29 14.77 -3.13 -40.72
C ASP A 29 13.30 -3.31 -41.18
N LEU A 30 12.67 -4.40 -40.74
CA LEU A 30 11.25 -4.67 -40.98
C LEU A 30 10.34 -3.74 -40.15
N ILE A 31 10.70 -3.48 -38.88
CA ILE A 31 9.99 -2.55 -37.98
C ILE A 31 10.07 -1.11 -38.53
N ALA A 32 11.24 -0.67 -39.00
CA ALA A 32 11.42 0.67 -39.58
C ALA A 32 10.59 0.87 -40.87
N THR A 33 10.35 -0.20 -41.63
CA THR A 33 9.52 -0.18 -42.84
C THR A 33 8.02 -0.10 -42.51
N MET A 34 7.56 -0.82 -41.48
CA MET A 34 6.15 -0.83 -41.06
C MET A 34 5.74 0.45 -40.29
N VAL A 35 6.65 1.04 -39.51
CA VAL A 35 6.46 2.36 -38.88
C VAL A 35 6.28 3.46 -39.95
N ARG A 36 7.07 3.39 -41.02
CA ARG A 36 6.98 4.33 -42.17
C ARG A 36 5.61 4.27 -42.85
N GLN A 37 5.09 3.05 -43.09
CA GLN A 37 3.76 2.85 -43.68
C GLN A 37 2.61 3.32 -42.77
N THR A 38 2.80 3.24 -41.46
CA THR A 38 1.81 3.68 -40.46
C THR A 38 1.76 5.21 -40.37
N VAL A 39 2.92 5.87 -40.48
CA VAL A 39 3.02 7.35 -40.52
C VAL A 39 2.45 7.92 -41.82
N ASP A 40 2.70 7.29 -42.97
CA ASP A 40 2.10 7.71 -44.24
C ASP A 40 0.57 7.60 -44.25
N ALA A 41 0.00 6.64 -43.49
CA ALA A 41 -1.44 6.50 -43.31
C ALA A 41 -2.07 7.54 -42.36
N MET A 42 -1.27 8.20 -41.51
CA MET A 42 -1.73 9.25 -40.58
C MET A 42 -1.69 10.66 -41.19
N ILE A 43 -1.01 10.87 -42.32
CA ILE A 43 -0.82 12.20 -42.95
C ILE A 43 -1.90 12.53 -43.99
N THR A 44 -2.82 11.61 -44.30
CA THR A 44 -3.94 11.91 -45.22
C THR A 44 -5.06 12.68 -44.49
N PRO A 45 -5.52 13.85 -45.00
CA PRO A 45 -6.21 14.82 -44.17
C PRO A 45 -7.74 14.65 -44.09
N THR A 46 -8.27 15.08 -42.93
CA THR A 46 -9.63 15.57 -42.57
C THR A 46 -10.57 14.60 -41.82
N PRO A 47 -11.47 15.11 -40.93
CA PRO A 47 -11.17 15.47 -39.54
C PRO A 47 -12.21 14.86 -38.56
N THR A 48 -11.96 14.80 -37.25
CA THR A 48 -12.54 15.74 -36.28
C THR A 48 -12.01 15.34 -34.90
N VAL A 49 -11.14 16.17 -34.31
CA VAL A 49 -10.70 16.00 -32.92
C VAL A 49 -11.79 16.62 -32.04
N SER A 50 -12.36 15.83 -31.12
CA SER A 50 -13.42 16.26 -30.23
C SER A 50 -12.89 17.23 -29.17
N ILE A 51 -13.72 18.16 -28.69
CA ILE A 51 -13.43 19.01 -27.52
C ILE A 51 -13.02 18.15 -26.30
N LYS A 52 -13.44 16.88 -26.25
CA LYS A 52 -13.07 15.88 -25.25
C LYS A 52 -11.58 15.49 -25.32
N ASP A 53 -11.03 15.33 -26.52
CA ASP A 53 -9.63 14.93 -26.75
C ASP A 53 -8.66 16.09 -26.45
N ILE A 54 -9.10 17.32 -26.69
CA ILE A 54 -8.37 18.55 -26.36
C ILE A 54 -8.27 18.72 -24.83
N LYS A 55 -9.33 18.36 -24.08
CA LYS A 55 -9.32 18.42 -22.61
C LYS A 55 -8.40 17.36 -21.98
N ILE A 56 -8.36 16.15 -22.55
CA ILE A 56 -7.47 15.08 -22.12
C ILE A 56 -6.00 15.46 -22.35
N GLY A 57 -5.66 16.02 -23.52
CA GLY A 57 -4.30 16.47 -23.83
C GLY A 57 -3.80 17.61 -22.94
N VAL A 58 -4.66 18.58 -22.60
CA VAL A 58 -4.31 19.69 -21.70
C VAL A 58 -4.07 19.21 -20.27
N PHE A 59 -4.86 18.24 -19.80
CA PHE A 59 -4.78 17.73 -18.43
C PHE A 59 -3.55 16.83 -18.21
N VAL A 60 -3.19 16.01 -19.20
CA VAL A 60 -1.95 15.20 -19.20
C VAL A 60 -0.71 16.10 -19.19
N ASN A 61 -0.71 17.19 -19.97
CA ASN A 61 0.41 18.12 -20.02
C ASN A 61 0.60 18.90 -18.70
N GLN A 62 -0.47 19.30 -18.03
CA GLN A 62 -0.43 20.00 -16.74
C GLN A 62 0.07 19.10 -15.59
N THR A 63 -0.27 17.82 -15.64
CA THR A 63 0.18 16.81 -14.67
C THR A 63 1.68 16.54 -14.82
N VAL A 64 2.18 16.53 -16.07
CA VAL A 64 3.61 16.35 -16.37
C VAL A 64 4.42 17.60 -16.01
N GLU A 65 3.94 18.81 -16.26
CA GLU A 65 4.67 20.03 -15.85
C GLU A 65 4.75 20.21 -14.32
N ALA A 66 3.72 19.80 -13.58
CA ALA A 66 3.72 19.83 -12.11
C ALA A 66 4.77 18.87 -11.51
N TYR A 67 5.00 17.72 -12.17
CA TYR A 67 6.01 16.75 -11.80
C TYR A 67 7.45 17.25 -12.03
N TYR A 68 7.68 18.06 -13.07
CA TYR A 68 9.02 18.51 -13.45
C TYR A 68 9.48 19.84 -12.82
N THR A 69 8.58 20.74 -12.43
CA THR A 69 8.97 22.14 -12.09
C THR A 69 8.88 22.51 -10.61
N GLY A 70 8.14 21.75 -9.78
CA GLY A 70 8.08 21.97 -8.32
C GLY A 70 7.64 23.37 -7.86
N THR A 71 7.05 24.21 -8.73
CA THR A 71 6.63 25.58 -8.38
C THR A 71 5.10 25.71 -8.42
N PRO A 72 4.44 26.34 -7.43
CA PRO A 72 2.99 26.38 -7.35
C PRO A 72 2.40 27.43 -8.31
N THR A 73 1.45 27.02 -9.16
CA THR A 73 0.65 27.95 -9.97
C THR A 73 -0.49 28.56 -9.15
N ALA A 74 -0.82 29.80 -9.48
CA ALA A 74 -1.63 30.71 -8.66
C ALA A 74 -3.14 30.43 -8.73
N THR A 75 -3.63 29.45 -7.96
CA THR A 75 -5.02 29.35 -7.43
C THR A 75 -5.04 28.34 -6.28
N PRO A 76 -5.79 28.55 -5.18
CA PRO A 76 -5.54 27.85 -3.94
C PRO A 76 -6.14 26.43 -3.91
N PHE A 77 -5.29 25.40 -3.96
CA PHE A 77 -5.52 24.06 -3.39
C PHE A 77 -4.23 23.57 -2.70
N PRO A 78 -4.31 22.61 -1.76
CA PRO A 78 -3.40 22.47 -0.62
C PRO A 78 -1.98 22.00 -0.95
N LYS A 79 -1.07 22.25 -0.01
CA LYS A 79 0.38 21.99 -0.01
C LYS A 79 0.76 20.50 -0.22
N PRO A 80 2.01 20.23 -0.68
CA PRO A 80 2.39 18.96 -1.28
C PRO A 80 2.52 17.84 -0.25
N GLY A 81 1.67 16.83 -0.42
CA GLY A 81 1.72 15.53 0.24
C GLY A 81 0.89 14.55 -0.58
N ASN A 82 1.58 13.58 -1.18
CA ASN A 82 1.05 12.37 -1.82
C ASN A 82 0.46 12.55 -3.23
N VAL A 83 1.28 12.15 -4.21
CA VAL A 83 0.91 11.90 -5.63
C VAL A 83 -0.29 10.94 -5.73
N GLU A 84 -0.46 10.07 -4.73
CA GLU A 84 -1.60 9.17 -4.55
C GLU A 84 -2.95 9.89 -4.47
N THR A 85 -3.06 11.01 -3.75
CA THR A 85 -4.35 11.72 -3.56
C THR A 85 -4.80 12.43 -4.83
N ALA A 86 -3.86 12.90 -5.66
CA ALA A 86 -4.16 13.45 -6.97
C ALA A 86 -4.63 12.36 -7.96
N VAL A 87 -4.03 11.15 -7.89
CA VAL A 87 -4.44 9.99 -8.69
C VAL A 87 -5.81 9.45 -8.24
N TYR A 88 -6.08 9.39 -6.93
CA TYR A 88 -7.38 8.97 -6.39
C TYR A 88 -8.51 9.97 -6.67
N GLY A 89 -8.27 11.28 -6.57
CA GLY A 89 -9.25 12.29 -6.99
C GLY A 89 -9.53 12.28 -8.50
N THR A 90 -8.57 11.81 -9.30
CA THR A 90 -8.73 11.60 -10.75
C THR A 90 -9.48 10.31 -11.05
N LEU A 91 -9.35 9.27 -10.21
CA LEU A 91 -10.14 8.03 -10.27
C LEU A 91 -11.62 8.26 -9.88
N GLU A 92 -11.89 9.11 -8.90
CA GLU A 92 -13.26 9.49 -8.51
C GLU A 92 -13.99 10.30 -9.59
N ALA A 93 -13.28 11.17 -10.32
CA ALA A 93 -13.84 11.90 -11.46
C ALA A 93 -14.18 11.00 -12.66
N MET A 94 -13.83 9.71 -12.61
CA MET A 94 -14.05 8.70 -13.66
C MET A 94 -15.08 7.60 -13.30
N LYS A 95 -15.89 7.76 -12.24
CA LYS A 95 -17.05 6.88 -11.97
C LYS A 95 -18.38 7.68 -11.97
N PRO A 96 -19.53 7.08 -12.30
CA PRO A 96 -19.99 6.72 -13.64
C PRO A 96 -21.20 7.59 -14.07
N THR A 97 -21.22 7.99 -15.35
CA THR A 97 -22.49 8.18 -16.09
C THR A 97 -22.34 7.51 -17.44
N GLU A 98 -22.95 6.32 -17.53
CA GLU A 98 -23.32 5.50 -18.70
C GLU A 98 -22.31 5.15 -19.82
N THR A 99 -22.17 3.82 -19.98
CA THR A 99 -21.83 3.01 -21.18
C THR A 99 -20.52 3.28 -21.89
N TYR A 100 -19.46 2.56 -21.49
CA TYR A 100 -18.28 2.32 -22.32
C TYR A 100 -18.46 1.07 -23.19
N THR A 101 -17.91 1.10 -24.39
CA THR A 101 -17.73 -0.06 -25.27
C THR A 101 -16.45 -0.83 -24.91
N GLU A 102 -16.36 -2.10 -25.30
CA GLU A 102 -15.24 -3.00 -25.00
C GLU A 102 -13.88 -2.46 -25.50
N GLU A 103 -13.89 -1.68 -26.58
CA GLU A 103 -12.74 -0.95 -27.15
C GLU A 103 -12.24 0.19 -26.22
N GLU A 104 -13.12 0.84 -25.47
CA GLU A 104 -12.76 1.94 -24.57
C GLU A 104 -12.14 1.43 -23.25
N ARG A 105 -12.51 0.21 -22.82
CA ARG A 105 -11.84 -0.50 -21.72
C ARG A 105 -10.39 -0.86 -22.06
N GLU A 106 -10.13 -1.34 -23.28
CA GLU A 106 -8.77 -1.66 -23.74
C GLU A 106 -7.86 -0.42 -23.80
N ILE A 107 -8.41 0.75 -24.16
CA ILE A 107 -7.65 2.02 -24.22
C ILE A 107 -7.28 2.52 -22.81
N VAL A 108 -8.19 2.41 -21.84
CA VAL A 108 -7.90 2.76 -20.44
C VAL A 108 -6.83 1.85 -19.84
N THR A 109 -6.90 0.54 -20.12
CA THR A 109 -5.88 -0.44 -19.71
C THR A 109 -4.52 -0.18 -20.37
N ALA A 110 -4.49 0.22 -21.66
CA ALA A 110 -3.25 0.56 -22.36
C ALA A 110 -2.60 1.86 -21.85
N VAL A 111 -3.41 2.85 -21.46
CA VAL A 111 -2.93 4.09 -20.82
C VAL A 111 -2.40 3.80 -19.41
N GLN A 112 -3.07 2.96 -18.62
CA GLN A 112 -2.57 2.47 -17.32
C GLN A 112 -1.23 1.75 -17.46
N GLY A 113 -1.08 0.87 -18.45
CA GLY A 113 0.18 0.17 -18.71
C GLY A 113 1.32 1.12 -19.11
N THR A 114 1.02 2.18 -19.86
CA THR A 114 2.03 3.18 -20.30
C THR A 114 2.49 4.06 -19.13
N VAL A 115 1.60 4.40 -18.19
CA VAL A 115 1.93 5.19 -16.98
C VAL A 115 2.76 4.38 -15.99
N GLN A 116 2.48 3.07 -15.85
CA GLN A 116 3.28 2.15 -15.05
C GLN A 116 4.73 1.99 -15.56
N VAL A 117 4.92 1.96 -16.88
CA VAL A 117 6.27 1.86 -17.51
C VAL A 117 7.11 3.14 -17.32
N LEU A 118 6.48 4.30 -17.04
CA LEU A 118 7.16 5.58 -16.86
C LEU A 118 7.55 5.89 -15.41
N LEU A 119 7.19 5.03 -14.45
CA LEU A 119 7.65 5.09 -13.06
C LEU A 119 8.87 4.15 -12.90
N PRO A 120 10.11 4.67 -12.81
CA PRO A 120 11.27 3.79 -12.68
C PRO A 120 11.36 3.25 -11.25
N THR A 121 11.40 1.93 -11.12
CA THR A 121 12.12 1.26 -10.05
C THR A 121 13.60 1.63 -10.16
N GLY A 122 14.11 2.32 -9.14
CA GLY A 122 15.53 2.43 -8.78
C GLY A 122 16.57 2.66 -9.91
N THR A 123 17.18 3.85 -9.88
CA THR A 123 18.59 4.11 -10.27
C THR A 123 19.00 4.14 -11.75
N ILE A 124 18.46 5.03 -12.59
CA ILE A 124 19.26 5.75 -13.62
C ILE A 124 18.63 7.13 -13.90
N VAL A 125 19.40 8.22 -13.82
CA VAL A 125 18.98 9.56 -14.27
C VAL A 125 19.19 9.68 -15.78
N PRO A 126 18.16 9.88 -16.62
CA PRO A 126 18.36 10.19 -18.03
C PRO A 126 18.72 11.68 -18.19
N THR A 127 19.83 11.96 -18.88
CA THR A 127 20.29 13.32 -19.20
C THR A 127 19.39 14.01 -20.23
N ALA A 128 19.33 15.34 -20.18
CA ALA A 128 18.40 16.25 -20.87
C ALA A 128 18.29 16.18 -22.41
N ASP A 129 18.98 15.26 -23.09
CA ASP A 129 19.00 15.14 -24.56
C ASP A 129 17.83 14.32 -25.15
N ALA A 130 17.12 13.52 -24.34
CA ALA A 130 16.04 12.65 -24.85
C ALA A 130 14.72 13.39 -25.17
N ALA A 131 14.55 14.62 -24.70
CA ALA A 131 13.31 15.40 -24.85
C ALA A 131 13.34 16.44 -25.98
N ALA A 132 14.50 16.64 -26.64
CA ALA A 132 14.65 17.61 -27.73
C ALA A 132 13.76 17.35 -28.95
N PRO A 133 13.51 16.09 -29.40
CA PRO A 133 12.67 15.83 -30.57
C PRO A 133 11.20 16.24 -30.36
N LEU A 134 10.69 16.03 -29.14
CA LEU A 134 9.31 16.37 -28.76
C LEU A 134 9.09 17.89 -28.69
N ARG A 135 10.08 18.63 -28.17
CA ARG A 135 10.02 20.11 -28.13
C ARG A 135 10.07 20.74 -29.52
N LEU A 136 10.86 20.19 -30.44
CA LEU A 136 10.91 20.67 -31.83
C LEU A 136 9.63 20.38 -32.61
N THR A 137 9.01 19.22 -32.38
CA THR A 137 7.74 18.83 -33.02
C THR A 137 6.59 19.73 -32.56
N LEU A 138 6.58 20.12 -31.28
CA LEU A 138 5.62 21.06 -30.71
C LEU A 138 5.79 22.49 -31.28
N ALA A 139 7.02 22.96 -31.45
CA ALA A 139 7.29 24.28 -32.05
C ALA A 139 6.87 24.36 -33.54
N ALA A 140 7.06 23.27 -34.31
CA ALA A 140 6.59 23.17 -35.70
C ALA A 140 5.05 23.18 -35.79
N TYR A 141 4.38 22.58 -34.80
CA TYR A 141 2.92 22.54 -34.70
C TYR A 141 2.32 23.89 -34.25
N GLU A 142 2.95 24.57 -33.29
CA GLU A 142 2.55 25.92 -32.85
C GLU A 142 2.73 26.98 -33.96
N ALA A 143 3.76 26.83 -34.79
CA ALA A 143 3.96 27.66 -35.98
C ALA A 143 2.90 27.41 -37.06
N ALA A 144 2.47 26.14 -37.23
CA ALA A 144 1.38 25.78 -38.14
C ALA A 144 0.00 26.26 -37.63
N ALA A 145 -0.21 26.28 -36.32
CA ALA A 145 -1.47 26.68 -35.68
C ALA A 145 -1.76 28.20 -35.72
N ARG A 146 -0.76 29.05 -36.00
CA ARG A 146 -0.94 30.53 -36.07
C ARG A 146 -1.21 31.09 -37.48
N GLY A 147 -1.44 30.21 -38.46
CA GLY A 147 -1.66 30.51 -39.87
C GLY A 147 -1.75 31.99 -40.28
N THR A 148 -0.63 32.59 -40.71
CA THR A 148 -0.58 33.64 -41.76
C THR A 148 0.81 33.72 -42.41
N ALA A 149 0.83 33.50 -43.73
CA ALA A 149 1.78 33.88 -44.79
C ALA A 149 3.25 34.24 -44.48
N PHE A 150 4.21 33.41 -44.92
CA PHE A 150 5.09 33.61 -46.10
C PHE A 150 6.25 32.58 -46.07
N ALA A 151 6.42 31.85 -47.18
CA ALA A 151 7.26 30.68 -47.36
C ALA A 151 8.80 30.93 -47.40
N ASN A 152 9.34 31.93 -46.70
CA ASN A 152 10.77 32.28 -46.80
C ASN A 152 11.62 31.97 -45.55
N GLU A 153 11.06 31.35 -44.50
CA GLU A 153 11.84 30.90 -43.31
C GLU A 153 11.92 29.38 -43.14
N ALA A 154 11.23 28.59 -43.96
CA ALA A 154 11.25 27.12 -43.87
C ALA A 154 12.51 26.48 -44.50
N GLU A 155 13.11 27.14 -45.50
CA GLU A 155 14.29 26.67 -46.23
C GLU A 155 15.56 26.53 -45.35
N PRO A 156 15.92 27.48 -44.46
CA PRO A 156 17.09 27.32 -43.57
C PRO A 156 16.88 26.24 -42.50
N LEU A 157 15.65 26.00 -42.05
CA LEU A 157 15.33 24.95 -41.07
C LEU A 157 15.39 23.54 -41.68
N LEU A 158 14.91 23.36 -42.92
CA LEU A 158 15.08 22.13 -43.69
C LEU A 158 16.57 21.80 -43.96
N ARG A 159 17.39 22.80 -44.31
CA ARG A 159 18.85 22.59 -44.45
C ARG A 159 19.53 22.20 -43.14
N THR A 160 19.07 22.73 -42.01
CA THR A 160 19.63 22.41 -40.69
C THR A 160 19.27 20.98 -40.28
N ILE A 161 18.06 20.52 -40.60
CA ILE A 161 17.61 19.14 -40.39
C ILE A 161 18.38 18.15 -41.29
N GLU A 162 18.64 18.51 -42.55
CA GLU A 162 19.45 17.68 -43.46
C GLU A 162 20.94 17.62 -43.06
N ALA A 163 21.50 18.71 -42.52
CA ALA A 163 22.85 18.73 -41.96
C ALA A 163 22.98 17.84 -40.71
N TYR A 164 22.00 17.89 -39.80
CA TYR A 164 21.96 17.04 -38.60
C TYR A 164 21.78 15.55 -38.95
N ARG A 165 21.02 15.25 -40.00
CA ARG A 165 20.87 13.90 -40.57
C ARG A 165 22.20 13.38 -41.13
N ALA A 166 22.98 14.22 -41.80
CA ALA A 166 24.30 13.85 -42.30
C ALA A 166 25.31 13.61 -41.15
N GLU A 167 25.23 14.39 -40.07
CA GLU A 167 26.09 14.27 -38.89
C GLU A 167 25.79 13.00 -38.07
N MET A 168 24.51 12.65 -37.87
CA MET A 168 24.10 11.38 -37.25
C MET A 168 24.50 10.15 -38.09
N THR A 169 24.45 10.26 -39.42
CA THR A 169 24.87 9.17 -40.32
C THR A 169 26.39 8.98 -40.31
N ALA A 170 27.16 10.07 -40.20
CA ALA A 170 28.62 10.02 -40.00
C ALA A 170 29.01 9.43 -38.63
N THR A 171 28.25 9.74 -37.58
CA THR A 171 28.46 9.22 -36.22
C THR A 171 28.17 7.72 -36.13
N ALA A 172 27.13 7.25 -36.82
CA ALA A 172 26.82 5.81 -36.94
C ALA A 172 27.89 5.03 -37.73
N SER A 173 28.59 5.69 -38.66
CA SER A 173 29.69 5.09 -39.45
C SER A 173 30.98 4.94 -38.64
N ALA A 174 31.23 5.85 -37.67
CA ALA A 174 32.43 5.84 -36.83
C ALA A 174 32.42 4.76 -35.72
N LEU A 175 31.25 4.19 -35.41
CA LEU A 175 31.09 3.13 -34.41
C LEU A 175 31.48 1.72 -34.89
N ASN A 176 31.91 1.57 -36.16
CA ASN A 176 32.30 0.29 -36.76
C ASN A 176 33.80 0.18 -37.12
N ASP A 177 34.66 1.15 -36.75
CA ASP A 177 36.12 1.09 -36.95
C ASP A 177 36.88 1.11 -35.60
N PRO A 178 37.56 0.01 -35.22
CA PRO A 178 38.31 -0.09 -33.96
C PRO A 178 39.40 1.00 -33.77
N ALA A 179 39.90 1.61 -34.86
CA ALA A 179 40.97 2.61 -34.77
C ALA A 179 40.51 3.99 -34.25
N ALA A 180 39.23 4.35 -34.41
CA ALA A 180 38.69 5.64 -33.96
C ALA A 180 38.37 5.69 -32.45
N ILE A 181 38.12 4.52 -31.85
CA ILE A 181 37.83 4.39 -30.41
C ILE A 181 39.08 4.70 -29.58
N ALA A 182 40.27 4.30 -30.04
CA ALA A 182 41.54 4.54 -29.35
C ALA A 182 41.94 6.03 -29.31
N GLN A 183 41.67 6.79 -30.37
CA GLN A 183 42.00 8.23 -30.42
C GLN A 183 41.06 9.07 -29.55
N THR A 184 39.81 8.63 -29.36
CA THR A 184 38.82 9.32 -28.52
C THR A 184 39.10 9.14 -27.02
N MET A 185 39.67 8.00 -26.61
CA MET A 185 40.06 7.80 -25.21
C MET A 185 41.32 8.61 -24.81
N MET A 186 42.24 8.84 -25.75
CA MET A 186 43.45 9.65 -25.51
C MET A 186 43.16 11.16 -25.38
N SER A 187 42.15 11.71 -26.08
CA SER A 187 41.80 13.14 -25.94
C SER A 187 41.10 13.45 -24.61
N ARG A 188 40.36 12.47 -24.06
CA ARG A 188 39.66 12.57 -22.77
C ARG A 188 40.62 12.48 -21.57
N THR A 189 41.73 11.75 -21.70
CA THR A 189 42.76 11.70 -20.64
C THR A 189 43.58 12.99 -20.56
N VAL A 190 43.83 13.67 -21.69
CA VAL A 190 44.60 14.93 -21.73
C VAL A 190 43.78 16.11 -21.15
N SER A 191 42.45 16.12 -21.35
CA SER A 191 41.58 17.19 -20.82
C SER A 191 41.34 17.09 -19.31
N ALA A 192 41.41 15.88 -18.74
CA ALA A 192 41.26 15.67 -17.29
C ALA A 192 42.51 16.08 -16.48
N LEU A 193 43.71 16.04 -17.09
CA LEU A 193 44.98 16.40 -16.43
C LEU A 193 45.25 17.92 -16.40
N GLN A 194 44.51 18.75 -17.17
CA GLN A 194 44.70 20.21 -17.19
C GLN A 194 43.82 20.98 -16.19
N ALA A 195 42.87 20.33 -15.51
CA ALA A 195 41.94 20.98 -14.57
C ALA A 195 42.43 21.06 -13.11
N THR A 196 43.59 20.50 -12.75
CA THR A 196 44.09 20.45 -11.35
C THR A 196 45.10 21.54 -10.97
N VAL A 197 45.42 22.51 -11.85
CA VAL A 197 46.54 23.46 -11.61
C VAL A 197 46.10 24.91 -11.35
N SER A 198 44.81 25.24 -11.18
CA SER A 198 44.43 26.64 -10.92
C SER A 198 43.19 26.81 -10.03
N ALA A 199 43.39 26.77 -8.71
CA ALA A 199 42.45 27.37 -7.75
C ALA A 199 43.25 28.11 -6.65
N PRO A 200 42.92 29.38 -6.33
CA PRO A 200 43.64 30.15 -5.31
C PRO A 200 43.13 29.88 -3.88
N ARG A 201 44.08 29.96 -2.94
CA ARG A 201 43.97 29.72 -1.48
C ARG A 201 43.15 30.79 -0.74
N PRO A 202 42.27 30.43 0.22
CA PRO A 202 41.67 31.41 1.14
C PRO A 202 42.53 31.66 2.40
N THR A 203 42.58 32.92 2.80
CA THR A 203 43.22 33.47 4.00
C THR A 203 42.29 33.40 5.23
N VAL A 204 42.88 33.10 6.40
CA VAL A 204 42.20 33.04 7.70
C VAL A 204 42.30 34.38 8.43
N TYR A 205 41.25 34.81 9.14
CA TYR A 205 41.35 35.78 10.24
C TYR A 205 40.43 35.34 11.40
N PRO A 206 40.82 35.53 12.68
CA PRO A 206 40.11 34.96 13.82
C PRO A 206 39.19 35.97 14.52
N THR A 207 38.04 35.51 15.02
CA THR A 207 37.28 36.22 16.09
C THR A 207 36.53 35.23 16.99
N GLN A 208 36.57 35.56 18.27
CA GLN A 208 36.33 34.81 19.51
C GLN A 208 34.87 34.39 19.79
N PRO A 209 34.61 33.36 20.63
CA PRO A 209 33.26 32.89 20.94
C PRO A 209 32.59 33.64 22.11
N PRO A 210 31.27 33.92 22.03
CA PRO A 210 30.42 34.19 23.19
C PRO A 210 29.41 33.04 23.47
N PRO A 211 28.80 33.03 24.68
CA PRO A 211 28.35 31.84 25.43
C PRO A 211 26.93 31.34 25.06
N PRO A 212 26.52 30.14 25.53
CA PRO A 212 25.24 29.55 25.16
C PRO A 212 24.08 30.15 25.96
N PRO A 213 22.89 30.28 25.35
CA PRO A 213 21.66 30.15 26.13
C PRO A 213 20.64 29.20 25.50
N ALA A 214 20.15 28.32 26.38
CA ALA A 214 18.84 27.69 26.44
C ALA A 214 18.40 26.76 25.29
N TYR A 215 18.38 25.46 25.62
CA TYR A 215 17.54 24.46 24.95
C TYR A 215 16.07 24.90 24.98
N TYR A 216 15.54 25.26 23.82
CA TYR A 216 14.14 25.07 23.52
C TYR A 216 14.03 23.87 22.59
N TYR A 217 13.51 22.77 23.13
CA TYR A 217 13.04 21.64 22.34
C TYR A 217 12.03 22.18 21.30
N PRO A 218 12.15 21.84 20.00
CA PRO A 218 11.02 22.01 19.12
C PRO A 218 9.91 21.11 19.65
N ALA A 219 8.83 21.70 20.13
CA ALA A 219 7.60 20.98 20.36
C ALA A 219 7.24 20.27 19.05
N THR A 220 7.08 18.95 19.13
CA THR A 220 6.54 18.12 18.07
C THR A 220 5.25 18.77 17.60
N VAL A 221 5.25 19.30 16.38
CA VAL A 221 4.02 19.76 15.74
C VAL A 221 3.27 18.49 15.35
N THR A 222 2.43 18.01 16.26
CA THR A 222 1.39 17.06 15.92
C THR A 222 0.52 17.76 14.88
N VAL A 223 0.60 17.32 13.63
CA VAL A 223 -0.40 17.68 12.63
C VAL A 223 -1.70 17.09 13.14
N ILE A 224 -2.52 17.93 13.75
CA ILE A 224 -3.90 17.59 14.10
C ILE A 224 -4.58 17.36 12.76
N ALA A 225 -4.81 16.09 12.41
CA ALA A 225 -5.72 15.73 11.35
C ALA A 225 -7.03 16.51 11.59
N PRO A 226 -7.67 17.09 10.56
CA PRO A 226 -8.96 17.72 10.74
C PRO A 226 -9.87 16.72 11.48
N PRO A 227 -10.54 17.11 12.57
CA PRO A 227 -11.43 16.20 13.26
C PRO A 227 -12.41 15.63 12.22
N PRO A 228 -12.76 14.32 12.30
CA PRO A 228 -13.81 13.77 11.44
C PRO A 228 -15.00 14.72 11.51
N PRO A 229 -15.69 15.02 10.38
CA PRO A 229 -16.81 15.95 10.38
C PRO A 229 -17.74 15.55 11.52
N SER A 230 -17.86 16.42 12.52
CA SER A 230 -18.60 16.10 13.73
C SER A 230 -20.06 15.87 13.31
N VAL A 231 -20.53 14.62 13.37
CA VAL A 231 -21.92 14.28 13.07
C VAL A 231 -22.81 15.18 13.92
N PRO A 232 -23.63 16.07 13.32
CA PRO A 232 -24.47 16.99 14.08
C PRO A 232 -25.33 16.23 15.09
N CYS A 233 -25.48 16.78 16.30
CA CYS A 233 -26.28 16.18 17.37
C CYS A 233 -27.67 15.77 16.89
N ASN A 234 -28.35 16.66 16.16
CA ASN A 234 -29.68 16.39 15.60
C ASN A 234 -29.59 16.38 14.08
N GLN A 235 -29.72 15.20 13.48
CA GLN A 235 -29.74 14.98 12.05
C GLN A 235 -30.58 13.74 11.76
N PHE A 236 -31.35 13.74 10.67
CA PHE A 236 -32.14 12.58 10.26
C PHE A 236 -31.89 12.22 8.80
N SER A 237 -32.19 10.99 8.39
CA SER A 237 -32.29 10.61 6.98
C SER A 237 -33.69 10.08 6.68
N PHE A 238 -34.11 10.27 5.44
CA PHE A 238 -35.28 9.59 4.89
C PHE A 238 -34.88 8.17 4.50
N VAL A 239 -35.68 7.18 4.91
CA VAL A 239 -35.47 5.79 4.51
C VAL A 239 -36.42 5.44 3.36
N ARG A 240 -37.73 5.56 3.56
CA ARG A 240 -38.76 5.30 2.53
C ARG A 240 -40.14 5.82 2.91
N ASP A 241 -41.01 5.94 1.92
CA ASP A 241 -42.44 6.07 2.13
C ASP A 241 -43.06 4.71 2.46
N LEU A 242 -43.79 4.62 3.57
CA LEU A 242 -44.55 3.42 3.93
C LEU A 242 -46.01 3.48 3.48
N SER A 243 -46.50 4.66 3.11
CA SER A 243 -47.87 4.88 2.63
C SER A 243 -47.93 6.08 1.70
N ILE A 244 -48.86 6.10 0.74
CA ILE A 244 -49.13 7.21 -0.18
C ILE A 244 -47.84 7.62 -0.94
N PRO A 245 -47.50 6.91 -2.03
CA PRO A 245 -46.39 7.28 -2.90
C PRO A 245 -46.57 8.68 -3.50
N ASP A 246 -45.47 9.30 -3.92
CA ASP A 246 -45.52 10.61 -4.57
C ASP A 246 -46.38 10.60 -5.84
N GLY A 247 -47.21 11.62 -5.99
CA GLY A 247 -48.12 11.77 -7.13
C GLY A 247 -49.45 11.02 -7.00
N SER A 248 -49.72 10.41 -5.84
CA SER A 248 -50.98 9.69 -5.57
C SER A 248 -52.22 10.55 -5.87
N TYR A 249 -53.24 9.95 -6.51
CA TYR A 249 -54.52 10.60 -6.76
C TYR A 249 -55.42 10.55 -5.53
N MET A 250 -56.06 11.67 -5.21
CA MET A 250 -56.94 11.84 -4.05
C MET A 250 -58.24 12.52 -4.46
N LYS A 251 -59.37 12.14 -3.85
CA LYS A 251 -60.63 12.89 -3.98
C LYS A 251 -60.57 14.18 -3.17
N PRO A 252 -61.30 15.23 -3.58
CA PRO A 252 -61.46 16.44 -2.77
C PRO A 252 -61.94 16.12 -1.35
N ASN A 253 -61.26 16.66 -0.33
CA ASN A 253 -61.51 16.41 1.10
C ASN A 253 -61.27 14.97 1.59
N GLU A 254 -60.60 14.12 0.80
CA GLU A 254 -60.24 12.77 1.23
C GLU A 254 -59.25 12.81 2.39
N ARG A 255 -59.53 12.05 3.45
CA ARG A 255 -58.63 11.90 4.60
C ARG A 255 -57.69 10.74 4.35
N PHE A 256 -56.40 10.96 4.54
CA PHE A 256 -55.37 9.93 4.38
C PHE A 256 -54.32 10.04 5.48
N THR A 257 -53.56 8.96 5.67
CA THR A 257 -52.43 8.94 6.62
C THR A 257 -51.16 8.76 5.83
N LYS A 258 -50.20 9.67 6.02
CA LYS A 258 -48.86 9.59 5.43
C LYS A 258 -47.90 9.10 6.51
N ILE A 259 -47.13 8.07 6.18
CA ILE A 259 -46.17 7.40 7.04
C ILE A 259 -44.81 7.42 6.34
N TRP A 260 -43.84 8.05 6.98
CA TRP A 260 -42.45 8.01 6.55
C TRP A 260 -41.63 7.17 7.52
N GLN A 261 -40.76 6.34 6.99
CA GLN A 261 -39.69 5.73 7.77
C GLN A 261 -38.48 6.65 7.74
N VAL A 262 -37.99 7.04 8.92
CA VAL A 262 -36.85 7.94 9.08
C VAL A 262 -35.83 7.36 10.05
N GLN A 263 -34.55 7.65 9.85
CA GLN A 263 -33.46 7.19 10.70
C GLN A 263 -32.79 8.37 11.41
N ASN A 264 -32.42 8.19 12.67
CA ASN A 264 -31.59 9.14 13.41
C ASN A 264 -30.13 8.99 12.98
N THR A 265 -29.67 9.87 12.10
CA THR A 265 -28.28 9.93 11.64
C THR A 265 -27.43 10.92 12.45
N GLY A 266 -28.01 11.53 13.48
CA GLY A 266 -27.32 12.44 14.39
C GLY A 266 -26.62 11.71 15.53
N SER A 267 -25.78 12.44 16.27
CA SER A 267 -25.07 11.89 17.44
C SER A 267 -25.89 11.88 18.74
N CYS A 268 -27.08 12.51 18.77
CA CYS A 268 -27.94 12.56 19.95
C CYS A 268 -29.18 11.67 19.79
N THR A 269 -29.50 10.92 20.85
CA THR A 269 -30.75 10.16 20.95
C THR A 269 -31.96 11.10 20.94
N TRP A 270 -32.93 10.85 20.05
CA TRP A 270 -34.21 11.54 20.08
C TRP A 270 -35.09 10.94 21.17
N ASN A 271 -35.51 11.74 22.13
CA ASN A 271 -36.43 11.32 23.18
C ASN A 271 -37.85 11.85 22.89
N PRO A 272 -38.89 11.33 23.56
CA PRO A 272 -40.23 11.90 23.48
C PRO A 272 -40.19 13.41 23.74
N GLY A 273 -40.62 14.21 22.76
CA GLY A 273 -40.49 15.67 22.74
C GLY A 273 -39.88 16.22 21.44
N TYR A 274 -39.13 15.40 20.70
CA TYR A 274 -38.82 15.67 19.30
C TYR A 274 -40.09 15.51 18.44
N TYR A 275 -40.21 16.26 17.36
CA TYR A 275 -41.40 16.20 16.51
C TYR A 275 -41.12 16.56 15.05
N LEU A 276 -41.90 16.00 14.13
CA LEU A 276 -41.92 16.34 12.71
C LEU A 276 -43.07 17.32 12.46
N ALA A 277 -42.80 18.42 11.76
CA ALA A 277 -43.81 19.43 11.41
C ALA A 277 -43.60 19.96 10.00
N LEU A 278 -44.68 20.47 9.41
CA LEU A 278 -44.64 21.17 8.14
C LEU A 278 -43.77 22.43 8.29
N PHE A 279 -42.83 22.66 7.37
CA PHE A 279 -42.01 23.87 7.37
C PHE A 279 -42.16 24.71 6.09
N LYS A 280 -42.65 24.12 4.99
CA LYS A 280 -43.04 24.83 3.76
C LYS A 280 -44.01 24.01 2.91
N GLY A 281 -44.62 24.65 1.92
CA GLY A 281 -45.58 24.01 1.00
C GLY A 281 -47.02 24.07 1.53
N THR A 282 -47.88 23.24 0.94
CA THR A 282 -49.32 23.21 1.23
C THR A 282 -49.59 22.51 2.57
N GLN A 283 -50.25 23.22 3.48
CA GLN A 283 -50.78 22.60 4.70
C GLN A 283 -52.03 21.78 4.38
N MET A 284 -51.93 20.47 4.60
CA MET A 284 -53.00 19.50 4.33
C MET A 284 -53.51 18.85 5.61
N GLY A 285 -53.42 19.51 6.77
CA GLY A 285 -53.89 18.94 8.04
C GLY A 285 -52.94 19.19 9.20
N ALA A 286 -52.75 18.15 10.03
CA ALA A 286 -52.17 18.22 11.38
C ALA A 286 -50.90 19.08 11.51
N ASP A 287 -50.77 19.76 12.65
CA ASP A 287 -49.68 20.71 12.91
C ASP A 287 -48.30 20.04 13.08
N ARG A 288 -48.26 18.85 13.73
CA ARG A 288 -47.04 18.06 13.96
C ARG A 288 -47.34 16.63 14.40
N VAL A 289 -46.35 15.74 14.28
CA VAL A 289 -46.31 14.41 14.90
C VAL A 289 -45.10 14.30 15.83
N ASN A 290 -45.32 13.85 17.07
CA ASN A 290 -44.25 13.67 18.05
C ASN A 290 -43.58 12.31 17.85
N VAL A 291 -42.28 12.26 18.14
CA VAL A 291 -41.56 11.01 18.39
C VAL A 291 -42.12 10.39 19.67
N ASP A 292 -42.58 9.15 19.60
CA ASP A 292 -43.31 8.45 20.68
C ASP A 292 -42.40 7.59 21.59
N ARG A 293 -41.17 7.33 21.15
CA ARG A 293 -40.18 6.51 21.86
C ARG A 293 -38.76 7.07 21.74
N SER A 294 -37.83 6.55 22.54
CA SER A 294 -36.42 6.91 22.40
C SER A 294 -35.83 6.29 21.12
N VAL A 295 -35.18 7.09 20.28
CA VAL A 295 -34.53 6.66 19.03
C VAL A 295 -33.03 7.00 19.12
N PRO A 296 -32.16 6.02 19.42
CA PRO A 296 -30.71 6.25 19.52
C PRO A 296 -30.11 6.62 18.14
N PRO A 297 -28.88 7.16 18.09
CA PRO A 297 -28.10 7.25 16.86
C PRO A 297 -28.11 5.92 16.09
N GLY A 298 -28.35 5.98 14.78
CA GLY A 298 -28.55 4.83 13.89
C GLY A 298 -29.96 4.21 13.95
N GLY A 299 -30.78 4.53 14.95
CA GLY A 299 -32.12 3.96 15.13
C GLY A 299 -33.16 4.48 14.13
N VAL A 300 -34.16 3.64 13.82
CA VAL A 300 -35.23 3.93 12.84
C VAL A 300 -36.60 4.08 13.52
N ILE A 301 -37.42 5.00 13.01
CA ILE A 301 -38.79 5.24 13.48
C ILE A 301 -39.73 5.54 12.31
N ASP A 302 -40.98 5.08 12.42
CA ASP A 302 -42.05 5.39 11.49
C ASP A 302 -42.88 6.56 12.02
N LEU A 303 -42.92 7.67 11.28
CA LEU A 303 -43.66 8.87 11.67
C LEU A 303 -44.94 8.98 10.85
N SER A 304 -46.08 8.88 11.55
CA SER A 304 -47.42 8.86 10.95
C SER A 304 -48.15 10.19 11.16
N ILE A 305 -48.59 10.83 10.08
CA ILE A 305 -49.37 12.06 10.12
C ILE A 305 -50.70 11.91 9.37
N LYS A 306 -51.78 12.39 9.98
CA LYS A 306 -53.13 12.39 9.38
C LYS A 306 -53.36 13.69 8.63
N LEU A 307 -53.68 13.58 7.34
CA LEU A 307 -53.86 14.67 6.40
C LEU A 307 -55.24 14.60 5.71
N THR A 308 -55.64 15.68 5.07
CA THR A 308 -56.87 15.85 4.30
C THR A 308 -56.53 16.56 3.00
N ALA A 309 -56.86 15.92 1.88
CA ALA A 309 -56.66 16.46 0.55
C ALA A 309 -57.46 17.77 0.37
N PRO A 310 -56.87 18.83 -0.22
CA PRO A 310 -57.57 20.08 -0.45
C PRO A 310 -58.87 19.92 -1.28
N PRO A 311 -59.84 20.83 -1.15
CA PRO A 311 -61.14 20.72 -1.84
C PRO A 311 -61.07 21.07 -3.34
N SER A 312 -60.00 21.72 -3.79
CA SER A 312 -59.83 22.13 -5.18
C SER A 312 -58.91 21.15 -5.92
N GLU A 313 -59.20 20.90 -7.19
CA GLU A 313 -58.33 20.09 -8.05
C GLU A 313 -56.96 20.74 -8.22
N GLY A 314 -55.91 19.92 -8.33
CA GLY A 314 -54.54 20.38 -8.51
C GLY A 314 -53.49 19.49 -7.86
N SER A 315 -52.22 19.84 -8.07
CA SER A 315 -51.08 19.18 -7.42
C SER A 315 -50.74 19.89 -6.11
N TYR A 316 -50.61 19.14 -5.03
CA TYR A 316 -50.31 19.67 -3.70
C TYR A 316 -49.13 18.95 -3.08
N ARG A 317 -48.13 19.74 -2.65
CA ARG A 317 -46.94 19.23 -1.98
C ARG A 317 -46.73 19.93 -0.64
N GLY A 318 -46.55 19.15 0.42
CA GLY A 318 -46.20 19.62 1.76
C GLY A 318 -44.84 19.10 2.18
N HIS A 319 -43.96 19.97 2.68
CA HIS A 319 -42.60 19.62 3.10
C HIS A 319 -42.48 19.65 4.62
N PHE A 320 -41.94 18.58 5.19
CA PHE A 320 -41.82 18.30 6.60
C PHE A 320 -40.36 18.16 7.01
N THR A 321 -40.06 18.61 8.23
CA THR A 321 -38.72 18.48 8.83
C THR A 321 -38.83 18.26 10.32
N MET A 322 -37.75 17.78 10.94
CA MET A 322 -37.71 17.47 12.36
C MET A 322 -37.34 18.69 13.19
N TYR A 323 -37.87 18.74 14.40
CA TYR A 323 -37.65 19.79 15.39
C TYR A 323 -37.27 19.16 16.73
N THR A 324 -36.35 19.83 17.42
CA THR A 324 -35.99 19.53 18.81
C THR A 324 -37.11 19.95 19.78
N PRO A 325 -37.10 19.48 21.04
CA PRO A 325 -38.08 19.91 22.05
C PRO A 325 -38.12 21.43 22.30
N THR A 326 -37.03 22.13 22.00
CA THR A 326 -36.91 23.59 22.12
C THR A 326 -37.36 24.35 20.86
N GLY A 327 -37.83 23.64 19.82
CA GLY A 327 -38.33 24.23 18.58
C GLY A 327 -37.26 24.58 17.54
N ILE A 328 -36.02 24.11 17.72
CA ILE A 328 -34.97 24.25 16.71
C ILE A 328 -35.17 23.18 15.63
N ARG A 329 -35.32 23.61 14.38
CA ARG A 329 -35.39 22.71 13.20
C ARG A 329 -34.04 22.10 12.87
N PHE A 330 -34.01 20.85 12.40
CA PHE A 330 -32.82 20.21 11.86
C PHE A 330 -33.16 19.40 10.61
N MET A 331 -32.23 19.37 9.65
CA MET A 331 -32.46 18.92 8.27
C MET A 331 -31.90 17.52 8.01
N THR A 332 -32.11 17.02 6.78
CA THR A 332 -31.67 15.69 6.39
C THR A 332 -30.14 15.60 6.29
N SER A 333 -29.58 14.39 6.42
CA SER A 333 -28.13 14.15 6.28
C SER A 333 -27.58 14.47 4.89
N SER A 334 -28.42 14.41 3.85
CA SER A 334 -28.08 14.81 2.47
C SER A 334 -27.90 16.31 2.27
N GLY A 335 -28.15 17.15 3.29
CA GLY A 335 -28.09 18.61 3.17
C GLY A 335 -29.24 19.21 2.34
N SER A 336 -30.24 18.40 1.96
CA SER A 336 -31.42 18.87 1.21
C SER A 336 -32.22 19.90 2.01
N GLN A 337 -32.50 21.04 1.37
CA GLN A 337 -33.35 22.09 1.93
C GLN A 337 -34.85 21.80 1.81
N ASP A 338 -35.22 20.63 1.27
CA ASP A 338 -36.61 20.26 0.99
C ASP A 338 -37.22 19.33 2.05
N GLY A 339 -36.41 18.82 2.98
CA GLY A 339 -36.89 17.87 4.00
C GLY A 339 -37.47 16.60 3.37
N ILE A 340 -38.46 16.01 4.03
CA ILE A 340 -39.30 14.94 3.47
C ILE A 340 -40.64 15.51 3.05
N TRP A 341 -41.36 14.90 2.12
CA TRP A 341 -42.58 15.48 1.59
C TRP A 341 -43.73 14.50 1.45
N VAL A 342 -44.91 15.08 1.27
CA VAL A 342 -46.10 14.44 0.75
C VAL A 342 -46.42 15.14 -0.57
N ASP A 343 -46.66 14.36 -1.63
CA ASP A 343 -47.02 14.87 -2.95
C ASP A 343 -48.27 14.14 -3.47
N ILE A 344 -49.37 14.88 -3.69
CA ILE A 344 -50.65 14.32 -4.13
C ILE A 344 -51.25 15.13 -5.28
N ARG A 345 -52.14 14.48 -6.05
CA ARG A 345 -52.96 15.11 -7.10
C ARG A 345 -54.44 14.98 -6.73
N VAL A 346 -55.10 16.11 -6.51
CA VAL A 346 -56.55 16.11 -6.26
C VAL A 346 -57.29 16.19 -7.59
N GLN A 347 -58.17 15.23 -7.83
CA GLN A 347 -59.06 15.21 -9.00
C GLN A 347 -60.50 14.96 -8.55
N GLY A 348 -61.42 15.80 -9.00
CA GLY A 348 -62.84 15.63 -8.76
C GLY A 348 -63.40 14.58 -9.71
N SER A 349 -64.27 13.71 -9.20
CA SER A 349 -65.30 13.13 -10.05
C SER A 349 -66.15 14.29 -10.57
N GLY A 350 -66.14 14.53 -11.88
CA GLY A 350 -66.88 15.61 -12.53
C GLY A 350 -68.36 15.69 -12.08
N PRO A 351 -69.00 16.86 -12.17
CA PRO A 351 -70.35 17.03 -11.65
C PRO A 351 -71.33 16.12 -12.40
N ALA A 352 -72.07 15.32 -11.63
CA ALA A 352 -73.26 14.64 -12.13
C ALA A 352 -74.22 15.67 -12.76
N PRO A 353 -74.84 15.37 -13.92
CA PRO A 353 -75.75 16.30 -14.56
C PRO A 353 -76.96 16.58 -13.66
N SER A 354 -77.19 17.85 -13.35
CA SER A 354 -78.37 18.33 -12.63
C SER A 354 -79.61 18.31 -13.54
N PRO A 355 -80.82 17.99 -13.03
CA PRO A 355 -82.00 17.81 -13.86
C PRO A 355 -82.54 19.17 -14.34
N THR A 356 -82.81 19.28 -15.65
CA THR A 356 -83.54 20.42 -16.26
C THR A 356 -84.66 19.84 -17.17
N PRO A 357 -85.74 20.57 -17.49
CA PRO A 357 -87.12 20.21 -17.14
C PRO A 357 -87.89 19.52 -18.27
N ALA A 358 -88.94 18.79 -17.89
CA ALA A 358 -89.87 18.09 -18.79
C ALA A 358 -90.67 19.03 -19.71
N VAL A 359 -90.65 18.73 -21.02
CA VAL A 359 -91.59 19.20 -22.07
C VAL A 359 -91.82 18.03 -23.05
N PRO A 360 -93.04 17.84 -23.62
CA PRO A 360 -93.64 16.52 -23.79
C PRO A 360 -93.39 15.79 -25.11
N ALA A 361 -93.61 14.47 -25.01
CA ALA A 361 -93.64 13.39 -26.00
C ALA A 361 -93.79 13.71 -27.50
N SER A 362 -92.92 13.09 -28.31
CA SER A 362 -93.18 12.64 -29.68
C SER A 362 -92.18 11.54 -30.10
N PRO A 363 -92.48 10.76 -31.16
CA PRO A 363 -92.99 9.40 -31.13
C PRO A 363 -91.92 8.32 -30.86
N THR A 364 -92.42 7.14 -30.47
CA THR A 364 -91.69 5.90 -30.16
C THR A 364 -90.53 5.61 -31.12
N PRO A 365 -89.31 5.26 -30.62
CA PRO A 365 -88.22 4.81 -31.47
C PRO A 365 -88.54 3.44 -32.10
N PRO A 366 -87.91 3.10 -33.24
CA PRO A 366 -88.01 1.77 -33.82
C PRO A 366 -87.48 0.71 -32.82
N PRO A 367 -87.93 -0.56 -32.91
CA PRO A 367 -87.46 -1.61 -32.01
C PRO A 367 -85.93 -1.66 -32.05
N ALA A 368 -85.31 -1.68 -30.87
CA ALA A 368 -83.87 -1.77 -30.71
C ALA A 368 -83.34 -2.96 -31.54
N PRO A 369 -82.19 -2.82 -32.23
CA PRO A 369 -81.57 -3.95 -32.90
C PRO A 369 -81.32 -5.06 -31.88
N GLU A 370 -81.61 -6.31 -32.25
CA GLU A 370 -81.31 -7.45 -31.40
C GLU A 370 -79.79 -7.48 -31.13
N THR A 371 -79.40 -7.58 -29.86
CA THR A 371 -78.00 -7.63 -29.38
C THR A 371 -77.69 -9.01 -28.80
N TRP A 372 -76.40 -9.35 -28.75
CA TRP A 372 -75.87 -10.45 -27.95
C TRP A 372 -74.94 -9.90 -26.87
N SER A 373 -74.86 -10.60 -25.74
CA SER A 373 -74.13 -10.17 -24.55
C SER A 373 -73.18 -11.24 -24.04
N VAL A 374 -72.08 -10.79 -23.44
CA VAL A 374 -71.14 -11.65 -22.70
C VAL A 374 -70.97 -11.08 -21.30
N ASN A 375 -71.34 -11.87 -20.28
CA ASN A 375 -71.14 -11.57 -18.87
C ASN A 375 -69.75 -12.07 -18.46
N ILE A 376 -68.88 -11.17 -18.00
CA ILE A 376 -67.48 -11.46 -17.69
C ILE A 376 -67.30 -11.60 -16.18
N TYR A 377 -66.67 -12.70 -15.78
CA TYR A 377 -66.30 -13.00 -14.40
C TYR A 377 -64.80 -13.32 -14.33
N HIS A 378 -64.17 -13.01 -13.20
CA HIS A 378 -62.73 -13.23 -13.02
C HIS A 378 -62.47 -14.27 -11.93
N ASP A 379 -61.66 -15.27 -12.24
CA ASP A 379 -61.03 -16.18 -11.28
C ASP A 379 -59.53 -15.89 -11.23
N LEU A 380 -59.06 -15.38 -10.09
CA LEU A 380 -57.65 -15.01 -9.92
C LEU A 380 -56.73 -16.22 -9.70
N ASN A 381 -57.27 -17.43 -9.64
CA ASN A 381 -56.49 -18.68 -9.58
C ASN A 381 -55.43 -18.66 -8.46
N GLY A 382 -55.88 -18.29 -7.27
CA GLY A 382 -55.05 -18.12 -6.07
C GLY A 382 -54.28 -16.80 -5.97
N GLY A 383 -54.51 -15.84 -6.89
CA GLY A 383 -54.08 -14.45 -6.76
C GLY A 383 -55.11 -13.56 -6.05
N HIS A 384 -54.81 -12.26 -5.96
CA HIS A 384 -55.66 -11.21 -5.41
C HIS A 384 -55.55 -9.94 -6.25
N TRP A 385 -56.57 -9.08 -6.21
CA TRP A 385 -56.48 -7.77 -6.86
C TRP A 385 -55.53 -6.85 -6.07
N GLY A 386 -54.85 -5.96 -6.79
CA GLY A 386 -54.04 -4.90 -6.19
C GLY A 386 -54.89 -3.76 -5.64
N ALA A 387 -54.43 -2.52 -5.80
CA ALA A 387 -55.16 -1.33 -5.34
C ALA A 387 -56.46 -1.05 -6.12
N VAL A 388 -56.60 -1.63 -7.32
CA VAL A 388 -57.76 -1.50 -8.22
C VAL A 388 -58.23 -2.91 -8.56
N ASN A 389 -59.54 -3.14 -8.52
CA ASN A 389 -60.16 -4.40 -8.93
C ASN A 389 -61.06 -4.19 -10.16
N ILE A 390 -61.30 -5.28 -10.89
CA ILE A 390 -62.32 -5.33 -11.93
C ILE A 390 -63.55 -6.00 -11.30
N ASP A 391 -64.68 -5.30 -11.31
CA ASP A 391 -65.97 -5.89 -10.91
C ASP A 391 -66.55 -6.67 -12.10
N PRO A 392 -67.31 -7.77 -11.86
CA PRO A 392 -67.99 -8.47 -12.92
C PRO A 392 -68.86 -7.52 -13.74
N HIS A 393 -68.72 -7.57 -15.06
CA HIS A 393 -69.38 -6.65 -15.99
C HIS A 393 -69.86 -7.36 -17.25
N THR A 394 -70.69 -6.69 -18.04
CA THR A 394 -71.28 -7.24 -19.25
C THR A 394 -70.94 -6.36 -20.44
N ILE A 395 -70.47 -6.97 -21.52
CA ILE A 395 -70.31 -6.29 -22.81
C ILE A 395 -71.35 -6.77 -23.81
N THR A 396 -71.75 -5.88 -24.72
CA THR A 396 -72.85 -6.12 -25.67
C THR A 396 -72.49 -5.64 -27.06
N ALA A 397 -72.92 -6.39 -28.09
CA ALA A 397 -72.80 -5.99 -29.49
C ALA A 397 -74.08 -6.32 -30.28
N PRO A 398 -74.35 -5.62 -31.40
CA PRO A 398 -75.42 -6.01 -32.32
C PRO A 398 -75.21 -7.42 -32.86
N ILE A 399 -76.29 -8.16 -33.11
CA ILE A 399 -76.22 -9.46 -33.81
C ILE A 399 -75.54 -9.26 -35.18
N ASN A 400 -74.61 -10.16 -35.52
CA ASN A 400 -73.70 -10.08 -36.68
C ASN A 400 -72.51 -9.12 -36.55
N GLN A 401 -72.20 -8.63 -35.36
CA GLN A 401 -70.98 -7.86 -35.07
C GLN A 401 -70.23 -8.47 -33.88
N SER A 402 -68.90 -8.55 -33.99
CA SER A 402 -68.01 -8.90 -32.87
C SER A 402 -68.06 -7.84 -31.77
N MET A 403 -67.64 -8.21 -30.57
CA MET A 403 -67.55 -7.29 -29.43
C MET A 403 -66.59 -6.12 -29.72
N PRO A 404 -66.85 -4.93 -29.16
CA PRO A 404 -66.02 -3.77 -29.42
C PRO A 404 -64.61 -3.95 -28.83
N ALA A 405 -63.59 -3.41 -29.50
CA ALA A 405 -62.19 -3.63 -29.16
C ALA A 405 -61.77 -3.09 -27.78
N ASP A 406 -62.51 -2.10 -27.26
CA ASP A 406 -62.35 -1.53 -25.92
C ASP A 406 -63.12 -2.31 -24.84
N GLY A 407 -63.88 -3.34 -25.19
CA GLY A 407 -64.70 -4.12 -24.26
C GLY A 407 -63.93 -4.86 -23.17
N LEU A 408 -62.61 -5.04 -23.34
CA LEU A 408 -61.70 -5.65 -22.35
C LEU A 408 -60.57 -4.70 -21.93
N GLU A 409 -60.78 -3.38 -22.03
CA GLU A 409 -59.77 -2.38 -21.68
C GLU A 409 -59.36 -2.45 -20.20
N GLN A 410 -60.27 -2.83 -19.30
CA GLN A 410 -59.96 -3.00 -17.88
C GLN A 410 -59.03 -4.20 -17.66
N GLU A 411 -59.33 -5.34 -18.28
CA GLU A 411 -58.55 -6.58 -18.20
C GLU A 411 -57.14 -6.44 -18.80
N ARG A 412 -56.97 -5.51 -19.73
CA ARG A 412 -55.68 -5.14 -20.33
C ARG A 412 -54.83 -4.27 -19.42
N ASN A 413 -55.46 -3.38 -18.66
CA ASN A 413 -54.78 -2.32 -17.91
C ASN A 413 -54.63 -2.64 -16.41
N ILE A 414 -55.31 -3.65 -15.91
CA ILE A 414 -55.31 -4.02 -14.48
C ILE A 414 -54.84 -5.45 -14.33
N GLU A 415 -53.63 -5.61 -13.81
CA GLU A 415 -53.02 -6.91 -13.53
C GLU A 415 -53.30 -7.34 -12.08
N PRO A 416 -53.78 -8.59 -11.85
CA PRO A 416 -53.86 -9.15 -10.52
C PRO A 416 -52.46 -9.49 -9.98
N LEU A 417 -52.34 -9.65 -8.66
CA LEU A 417 -51.09 -9.97 -7.97
C LEU A 417 -51.14 -11.36 -7.32
N LYS A 418 -49.99 -12.04 -7.27
CA LYS A 418 -49.82 -13.30 -6.54
C LYS A 418 -48.40 -13.38 -5.98
N GLU A 419 -48.27 -13.80 -4.73
CA GLU A 419 -46.95 -13.95 -4.12
C GLU A 419 -46.10 -14.95 -4.90
N ASN A 420 -44.84 -14.59 -5.19
CA ASN A 420 -43.86 -15.43 -5.87
C ASN A 420 -44.28 -15.91 -7.28
N ALA A 421 -45.16 -15.19 -7.96
CA ALA A 421 -45.57 -15.51 -9.32
C ALA A 421 -45.87 -14.24 -10.15
N THR A 422 -45.52 -14.28 -11.43
CA THR A 422 -45.77 -13.20 -12.39
C THR A 422 -47.03 -13.52 -13.19
N PHE A 423 -47.90 -12.52 -13.37
CA PHE A 423 -49.10 -12.65 -14.19
C PHE A 423 -48.75 -12.75 -15.68
N LYS A 424 -49.31 -13.74 -16.38
CA LYS A 424 -49.05 -14.00 -17.81
C LYS A 424 -50.18 -13.55 -18.73
N GLY A 425 -51.36 -13.27 -18.17
CA GLY A 425 -52.57 -12.96 -18.90
C GLY A 425 -53.76 -13.82 -18.48
N TRP A 426 -54.85 -13.66 -19.20
CA TRP A 426 -56.13 -14.32 -18.93
C TRP A 426 -56.36 -15.47 -19.90
N SER A 427 -56.76 -16.64 -19.41
CA SER A 427 -57.42 -17.65 -20.25
C SER A 427 -58.93 -17.52 -20.12
N VAL A 428 -59.70 -17.88 -21.14
CA VAL A 428 -61.16 -17.73 -21.12
C VAL A 428 -61.89 -19.06 -21.27
N ARG A 429 -63.06 -19.14 -20.64
CA ARG A 429 -64.03 -20.22 -20.85
C ARG A 429 -65.43 -19.64 -20.99
N PHE A 430 -66.09 -19.97 -22.10
CA PHE A 430 -67.46 -19.54 -22.41
C PHE A 430 -68.47 -20.62 -22.13
N THR A 431 -69.55 -20.26 -21.47
CA THR A 431 -70.74 -21.09 -21.28
C THR A 431 -71.98 -20.35 -21.75
N ASN A 432 -72.97 -21.09 -22.23
CA ASN A 432 -74.30 -20.54 -22.48
C ASN A 432 -74.95 -20.15 -21.15
N ALA A 433 -75.38 -18.90 -21.02
CA ALA A 433 -75.93 -18.39 -19.76
C ALA A 433 -77.27 -19.06 -19.37
N GLU A 434 -78.02 -19.59 -20.34
CA GLU A 434 -79.33 -20.20 -20.08
C GLU A 434 -79.24 -21.62 -19.51
N ASN A 435 -78.31 -22.43 -20.05
CA ASN A 435 -78.23 -23.86 -19.74
C ASN A 435 -76.87 -24.33 -19.19
N GLY A 436 -75.86 -23.45 -19.18
CA GLY A 436 -74.51 -23.73 -18.68
C GLY A 436 -73.63 -24.57 -19.61
N ASP A 437 -74.09 -24.88 -20.83
CA ASP A 437 -73.32 -25.67 -21.79
C ASP A 437 -72.05 -24.92 -22.21
N VAL A 438 -70.92 -25.62 -22.25
CA VAL A 438 -69.63 -25.04 -22.68
C VAL A 438 -69.68 -24.76 -24.17
N VAL A 439 -69.52 -23.49 -24.54
CA VAL A 439 -69.43 -23.03 -25.93
C VAL A 439 -67.99 -23.09 -26.41
N HIS A 440 -67.04 -22.68 -25.56
CA HIS A 440 -65.60 -22.73 -25.84
C HIS A 440 -64.81 -22.76 -24.53
N ASP A 441 -63.68 -23.47 -24.53
CA ASP A 441 -62.75 -23.52 -23.40
C ASP A 441 -61.33 -23.41 -23.95
N GLY A 442 -60.68 -22.28 -23.69
CA GLY A 442 -59.30 -22.03 -24.11
C GLY A 442 -58.26 -22.78 -23.27
N GLY A 443 -58.68 -23.51 -22.23
CA GLY A 443 -57.77 -24.22 -21.34
C GLY A 443 -56.78 -23.24 -20.70
N GLU A 444 -55.48 -23.47 -20.91
CA GLU A 444 -54.40 -22.63 -20.38
C GLU A 444 -53.89 -21.56 -21.36
N GLU A 445 -54.46 -21.48 -22.55
CA GLU A 445 -54.05 -20.51 -23.58
C GLU A 445 -54.37 -19.07 -23.13
N ILE A 446 -53.40 -18.17 -23.34
CA ILE A 446 -53.58 -16.73 -23.04
C ILE A 446 -54.42 -16.11 -24.15
N TRP A 447 -55.55 -15.55 -23.76
CA TRP A 447 -56.51 -14.91 -24.63
C TRP A 447 -56.00 -13.55 -25.13
N ASP A 448 -56.24 -13.29 -26.40
CA ASP A 448 -55.91 -12.00 -27.02
C ASP A 448 -56.97 -10.95 -26.64
N LEU A 449 -56.59 -10.03 -25.77
CA LEU A 449 -57.48 -8.95 -25.32
C LEU A 449 -57.68 -7.85 -26.39
N ASP A 450 -56.84 -7.78 -27.42
CA ASP A 450 -57.02 -6.86 -28.58
C ASP A 450 -58.16 -7.32 -29.51
N HIS A 451 -58.49 -8.61 -29.47
CA HIS A 451 -59.57 -9.20 -30.25
C HIS A 451 -60.56 -9.88 -29.28
N PRO A 452 -61.42 -9.10 -28.59
CA PRO A 452 -62.19 -9.59 -27.45
C PRO A 452 -63.02 -10.83 -27.78
N PHE A 453 -64.22 -10.70 -28.37
CA PHE A 453 -65.06 -11.86 -28.69
C PHE A 453 -65.70 -11.72 -30.08
N ASP A 454 -65.42 -12.68 -30.95
CA ASP A 454 -66.00 -12.72 -32.30
C ASP A 454 -67.43 -13.25 -32.31
N TYR A 455 -68.27 -12.68 -33.18
CA TYR A 455 -69.60 -13.19 -33.40
C TYR A 455 -69.57 -14.42 -34.32
N TYR A 456 -70.06 -15.56 -33.82
CA TYR A 456 -70.27 -16.77 -34.61
C TYR A 456 -71.75 -17.09 -34.74
N PRO A 457 -72.27 -17.30 -35.97
CA PRO A 457 -73.63 -17.75 -36.19
C PRO A 457 -73.86 -19.12 -35.53
N GLY A 458 -74.66 -19.14 -34.46
CA GLY A 458 -74.94 -20.35 -33.67
C GLY A 458 -74.54 -20.23 -32.20
N ASN A 459 -73.78 -19.20 -31.82
CA ASN A 459 -73.52 -18.91 -30.41
C ASN A 459 -74.81 -18.47 -29.69
N PRO A 460 -74.96 -18.78 -28.39
CA PRO A 460 -76.04 -18.24 -27.56
C PRO A 460 -76.10 -16.71 -27.60
N ARG A 461 -77.31 -16.17 -27.44
CA ARG A 461 -77.52 -14.70 -27.36
C ARG A 461 -76.93 -14.09 -26.09
N GLU A 462 -76.82 -14.89 -25.04
CA GLU A 462 -76.20 -14.51 -23.77
C GLU A 462 -75.22 -15.61 -23.36
N MET A 463 -73.98 -15.23 -23.11
CA MET A 463 -72.92 -16.14 -22.68
C MET A 463 -72.26 -15.62 -21.42
N ASP A 464 -71.81 -16.53 -20.56
CA ASP A 464 -70.92 -16.22 -19.46
C ASP A 464 -69.49 -16.55 -19.86
N CYS A 465 -68.56 -15.63 -19.63
CA CYS A 465 -67.12 -15.78 -19.83
C CYS A 465 -66.43 -15.77 -18.47
N LEU A 466 -65.81 -16.89 -18.10
CA LEU A 466 -64.90 -16.95 -16.95
C LEU A 466 -63.47 -16.71 -17.43
N MET A 467 -62.89 -15.58 -17.01
CA MET A 467 -61.49 -15.23 -17.24
C MET A 467 -60.66 -15.72 -16.06
N THR A 468 -59.79 -16.69 -16.30
CA THR A 468 -58.91 -17.27 -15.29
C THR A 468 -57.50 -16.71 -15.42
N ALA A 469 -56.95 -16.17 -14.33
CA ALA A 469 -55.59 -15.65 -14.30
C ALA A 469 -54.55 -16.77 -14.44
N ARG A 470 -53.58 -16.56 -15.33
CA ARG A 470 -52.45 -17.48 -15.55
C ARG A 470 -51.17 -16.91 -14.98
N TRP A 471 -50.40 -17.78 -14.33
CA TRP A 471 -49.26 -17.42 -13.47
C TRP A 471 -48.01 -18.19 -13.89
N GLU A 472 -46.86 -17.54 -13.88
CA GLU A 472 -45.53 -18.15 -14.01
C GLU A 472 -44.76 -17.95 -12.70
N ALA A 473 -44.04 -18.97 -12.21
CA ALA A 473 -43.27 -18.84 -10.98
C ALA A 473 -42.19 -17.75 -11.14
N ALA A 474 -42.11 -16.82 -10.20
CA ALA A 474 -41.05 -15.81 -10.20
C ALA A 474 -39.70 -16.48 -9.93
N ALA A 475 -38.63 -16.01 -10.59
CA ALA A 475 -37.27 -16.45 -10.29
C ALA A 475 -36.97 -16.18 -8.80
N PRO A 476 -36.31 -17.09 -8.08
CA PRO A 476 -35.98 -16.86 -6.67
C PRO A 476 -35.12 -15.60 -6.56
N GLU A 477 -35.50 -14.69 -5.67
CA GLU A 477 -34.66 -13.53 -5.35
C GLU A 477 -33.29 -14.04 -4.85
N ILE A 478 -32.21 -13.47 -5.36
CA ILE A 478 -30.82 -13.80 -4.98
C ILE A 478 -30.19 -12.66 -4.18
N TRP A 479 -29.21 -13.00 -3.35
CA TRP A 479 -28.28 -12.04 -2.77
C TRP A 479 -26.87 -12.30 -3.31
N THR A 480 -26.08 -11.23 -3.40
CA THR A 480 -24.84 -11.15 -4.20
C THR A 480 -23.72 -10.58 -3.36
N VAL A 481 -22.53 -11.18 -3.47
CA VAL A 481 -21.29 -10.68 -2.84
C VAL A 481 -20.23 -10.51 -3.92
N HIS A 482 -19.76 -9.27 -4.10
CA HIS A 482 -18.64 -8.93 -4.99
C HIS A 482 -17.33 -9.03 -4.23
N ILE A 483 -16.42 -9.87 -4.68
CA ILE A 483 -15.16 -10.14 -3.99
C ILE A 483 -14.03 -9.38 -4.67
N ARG A 484 -13.23 -8.69 -3.87
CA ARG A 484 -11.98 -8.03 -4.30
C ARG A 484 -10.88 -8.33 -3.32
N HIS A 485 -9.65 -8.29 -3.80
CA HIS A 485 -8.48 -8.64 -3.00
C HIS A 485 -7.56 -7.44 -2.80
N ASP A 486 -7.09 -7.27 -1.57
CA ASP A 486 -5.98 -6.39 -1.21
C ASP A 486 -4.83 -7.26 -0.69
N LEU A 487 -3.73 -7.30 -1.42
CA LEU A 487 -2.55 -8.08 -1.05
C LEU A 487 -1.77 -7.48 0.11
N ASN A 488 -2.12 -6.28 0.58
CA ASN A 488 -1.48 -5.61 1.71
C ASN A 488 0.05 -5.55 1.56
N GLY A 489 0.49 -5.12 0.38
CA GLY A 489 1.90 -5.03 -0.01
C GLY A 489 2.58 -6.35 -0.39
N GLY A 490 1.81 -7.42 -0.62
CA GLY A 490 2.27 -8.62 -1.36
C GLY A 490 2.04 -8.49 -2.87
N ASP A 491 2.40 -9.53 -3.60
CA ASP A 491 2.24 -9.66 -5.05
C ASP A 491 1.72 -11.07 -5.41
N TRP A 492 1.14 -11.23 -6.59
CA TRP A 492 0.79 -12.55 -7.13
C TRP A 492 2.03 -13.21 -7.77
N ASP A 493 2.05 -14.53 -7.84
CA ASP A 493 3.11 -15.27 -8.55
C ASP A 493 2.73 -15.46 -10.03
N LEU A 494 2.66 -16.71 -10.51
CA LEU A 494 2.22 -17.05 -11.86
C LEU A 494 0.69 -17.12 -11.98
N ASP A 495 0.01 -17.46 -10.88
CA ASP A 495 -1.45 -17.56 -10.80
C ASP A 495 -2.00 -16.39 -9.97
N TRP A 496 -3.09 -15.78 -10.43
CA TRP A 496 -3.77 -14.67 -9.76
C TRP A 496 -5.27 -14.90 -9.71
N ILE A 497 -5.93 -14.27 -8.74
CA ILE A 497 -7.39 -14.29 -8.60
C ILE A 497 -7.95 -12.99 -9.18
N ASP A 498 -8.83 -13.11 -10.17
CA ASP A 498 -9.56 -11.94 -10.68
C ASP A 498 -10.71 -11.57 -9.74
N PRO A 499 -11.05 -10.28 -9.59
CA PRO A 499 -12.25 -9.87 -8.86
C PRO A 499 -13.48 -10.56 -9.44
N HIS A 500 -14.19 -11.30 -8.59
CA HIS A 500 -15.33 -12.12 -9.01
C HIS A 500 -16.55 -11.88 -8.12
N THR A 501 -17.61 -12.63 -8.35
CA THR A 501 -18.89 -12.45 -7.66
C THR A 501 -19.53 -13.79 -7.43
N ILE A 502 -20.05 -13.98 -6.22
CA ILE A 502 -20.81 -15.17 -5.84
C ILE A 502 -22.25 -14.79 -5.49
N THR A 503 -23.16 -15.73 -5.70
CA THR A 503 -24.60 -15.52 -5.52
C THR A 503 -25.25 -16.72 -4.86
N ALA A 504 -26.31 -16.46 -4.10
CA ALA A 504 -27.16 -17.50 -3.52
C ALA A 504 -28.62 -17.02 -3.43
N PRO A 505 -29.61 -17.92 -3.42
CA PRO A 505 -31.00 -17.56 -3.14
C PRO A 505 -31.13 -16.90 -1.75
N ILE A 506 -32.04 -15.94 -1.62
CA ILE A 506 -32.40 -15.37 -0.32
C ILE A 506 -32.88 -16.51 0.61
N ASN A 507 -32.42 -16.50 1.86
CA ASN A 507 -32.55 -17.58 2.87
C ASN A 507 -31.62 -18.79 2.69
N GLN A 508 -30.60 -18.70 1.83
CA GLN A 508 -29.54 -19.70 1.72
C GLN A 508 -28.16 -19.07 1.88
N ASN A 509 -27.26 -19.79 2.54
CA ASN A 509 -25.85 -19.42 2.65
C ASN A 509 -25.17 -19.44 1.27
N MET A 510 -24.06 -18.71 1.14
CA MET A 510 -23.23 -18.78 -0.05
C MET A 510 -22.67 -20.19 -0.27
N PRO A 511 -22.50 -20.61 -1.53
CA PRO A 511 -22.06 -21.96 -1.84
C PRO A 511 -20.61 -22.19 -1.38
N ALA A 512 -20.32 -23.38 -0.86
CA ALA A 512 -19.04 -23.70 -0.19
C ALA A 512 -17.81 -23.66 -1.13
N ASP A 513 -18.03 -23.79 -2.43
CA ASP A 513 -17.04 -23.66 -3.51
C ASP A 513 -16.86 -22.21 -3.98
N GLY A 514 -17.65 -21.26 -3.47
CA GLY A 514 -17.59 -19.85 -3.87
C GLY A 514 -16.26 -19.13 -3.56
N LEU A 515 -15.40 -19.72 -2.72
CA LEU A 515 -14.04 -19.25 -2.40
C LEU A 515 -12.98 -20.33 -2.66
N GLU A 516 -13.18 -21.15 -3.70
CA GLU A 516 -12.23 -22.21 -4.05
C GLU A 516 -10.89 -21.65 -4.54
N GLU A 517 -10.88 -20.56 -5.30
CA GLU A 517 -9.66 -19.92 -5.80
C GLU A 517 -8.84 -19.34 -4.63
N GLU A 518 -9.48 -18.64 -3.69
CA GLU A 518 -8.84 -18.06 -2.50
C GLU A 518 -8.20 -19.11 -1.57
N ARG A 519 -8.65 -20.36 -1.68
CA ARG A 519 -8.13 -21.50 -0.91
C ARG A 519 -6.95 -22.17 -1.58
N ASN A 520 -6.87 -22.09 -2.90
CA ASN A 520 -5.90 -22.81 -3.71
C ASN A 520 -4.75 -21.92 -4.20
N ILE A 521 -4.95 -20.59 -4.24
CA ILE A 521 -3.97 -19.63 -4.74
C ILE A 521 -3.51 -18.75 -3.59
N GLU A 522 -2.22 -18.88 -3.24
CA GLU A 522 -1.58 -18.09 -2.19
C GLU A 522 -0.73 -16.95 -2.81
N PRO A 523 -0.93 -15.69 -2.41
CA PRO A 523 -0.05 -14.60 -2.82
C PRO A 523 1.33 -14.71 -2.13
N LEU A 524 2.32 -14.00 -2.67
CA LEU A 524 3.68 -13.95 -2.14
C LEU A 524 4.03 -12.57 -1.58
N LYS A 525 4.90 -12.54 -0.57
CA LYS A 525 5.49 -11.31 -0.05
C LYS A 525 6.89 -11.58 0.44
N GLU A 526 7.83 -10.71 0.06
CA GLU A 526 9.23 -10.86 0.45
C GLU A 526 9.36 -10.88 1.99
N ASN A 527 10.08 -11.87 2.53
CA ASN A 527 10.33 -12.04 3.97
C ASN A 527 9.06 -12.13 4.84
N ALA A 528 7.95 -12.63 4.29
CA ALA A 528 6.73 -12.89 5.05
C ALA A 528 6.03 -14.16 4.56
N THR A 529 5.33 -14.83 5.47
CA THR A 529 4.51 -16.00 5.17
C THR A 529 3.04 -15.60 5.15
N PHE A 530 2.33 -15.98 4.09
CA PHE A 530 0.89 -15.78 3.99
C PHE A 530 0.17 -16.61 5.04
N LYS A 531 -0.75 -16.00 5.80
CA LYS A 531 -1.53 -16.66 6.86
C LYS A 531 -2.98 -16.93 6.49
N GLY A 532 -3.44 -16.35 5.39
CA GLY A 532 -4.83 -16.42 4.95
C GLY A 532 -5.44 -15.03 4.75
N TRP A 533 -6.73 -15.04 4.46
CA TRP A 533 -7.50 -13.84 4.15
C TRP A 533 -8.29 -13.39 5.37
N SER A 534 -8.27 -12.09 5.65
CA SER A 534 -9.32 -11.45 6.48
C SER A 534 -10.35 -10.81 5.56
N VAL A 535 -11.59 -10.62 6.04
CA VAL A 535 -12.65 -10.05 5.22
C VAL A 535 -13.24 -8.79 5.84
N ARG A 536 -13.64 -7.87 4.97
CA ARG A 536 -14.46 -6.71 5.32
C ARG A 536 -15.63 -6.62 4.36
N PHE A 537 -16.83 -6.58 4.90
CA PHE A 537 -18.05 -6.43 4.15
C PHE A 537 -18.62 -5.03 4.23
N THR A 538 -19.01 -4.52 3.07
CA THR A 538 -19.74 -3.28 2.92
C THR A 538 -20.99 -3.50 2.08
N ASN A 539 -22.06 -2.79 2.39
CA ASN A 539 -23.21 -2.72 1.52
C ASN A 539 -22.79 -2.03 0.20
N ALA A 540 -23.06 -2.67 -0.94
CA ALA A 540 -22.62 -2.17 -2.24
C ALA A 540 -23.33 -0.86 -2.63
N GLU A 541 -24.55 -0.62 -2.14
CA GLU A 541 -25.34 0.56 -2.49
C GLU A 541 -24.85 1.83 -1.77
N ASN A 542 -24.51 1.71 -0.49
CA ASN A 542 -24.22 2.87 0.36
C ASN A 542 -22.83 2.86 1.02
N GLY A 543 -22.07 1.77 0.89
CA GLY A 543 -20.73 1.61 1.46
C GLY A 543 -20.69 1.33 2.96
N ASP A 544 -21.84 1.17 3.63
CA ASP A 544 -21.88 0.93 5.06
C ASP A 544 -21.25 -0.41 5.42
N VAL A 545 -20.41 -0.43 6.45
CA VAL A 545 -19.75 -1.64 6.92
C VAL A 545 -20.78 -2.56 7.57
N VAL A 546 -20.98 -3.74 6.98
CA VAL A 546 -21.86 -4.79 7.51
C VAL A 546 -21.10 -5.66 8.51
N HIS A 547 -19.84 -5.99 8.18
CA HIS A 547 -18.96 -6.78 9.02
C HIS A 547 -17.50 -6.42 8.75
N ASP A 548 -16.66 -6.45 9.78
CA ASP A 548 -15.23 -6.21 9.68
C ASP A 548 -14.51 -7.22 10.57
N GLY A 549 -13.87 -8.21 9.94
CA GLY A 549 -13.10 -9.24 10.63
C GLY A 549 -11.78 -8.72 11.21
N GLY A 550 -11.39 -7.49 10.88
CA GLY A 550 -10.11 -6.94 11.32
C GLY A 550 -8.95 -7.84 10.91
N GLU A 551 -8.18 -8.31 11.90
CA GLU A 551 -7.02 -9.20 11.70
C GLU A 551 -7.37 -10.71 11.72
N GLU A 552 -8.63 -11.08 11.92
CA GLU A 552 -9.05 -12.48 11.99
C GLU A 552 -8.97 -13.16 10.62
N ILE A 553 -8.42 -14.38 10.60
CA ILE A 553 -8.37 -15.20 9.38
C ILE A 553 -9.74 -15.83 9.16
N TRP A 554 -10.30 -15.56 7.99
CA TRP A 554 -11.62 -16.01 7.59
C TRP A 554 -11.63 -17.50 7.23
N ASP A 555 -12.70 -18.18 7.62
CA ASP A 555 -12.93 -19.58 7.27
C ASP A 555 -13.46 -19.68 5.82
N LEU A 556 -12.60 -20.12 4.90
CA LEU A 556 -12.96 -20.28 3.49
C LEU A 556 -13.87 -21.50 3.23
N ASP A 557 -13.99 -22.45 4.18
CA ASP A 557 -14.89 -23.61 4.05
C ASP A 557 -16.35 -23.23 4.35
N HIS A 558 -16.55 -22.15 5.11
CA HIS A 558 -17.86 -21.57 5.40
C HIS A 558 -17.88 -20.13 4.90
N PRO A 559 -17.97 -19.91 3.56
CA PRO A 559 -17.74 -18.62 2.96
C PRO A 559 -18.61 -17.56 3.63
N PHE A 560 -19.92 -17.55 3.40
CA PHE A 560 -20.78 -16.51 3.97
C PHE A 560 -22.19 -17.02 4.32
N ASP A 561 -22.56 -16.87 5.58
CA ASP A 561 -23.90 -17.20 6.08
C ASP A 561 -24.93 -16.12 5.70
N TYR A 562 -26.16 -16.57 5.40
CA TYR A 562 -27.28 -15.66 5.19
C TYR A 562 -27.85 -15.20 6.53
N TYR A 563 -27.90 -13.88 6.74
CA TYR A 563 -28.59 -13.27 7.87
C TYR A 563 -29.76 -12.41 7.40
N PRO A 564 -30.98 -12.61 7.96
CA PRO A 564 -32.11 -11.74 7.70
C PRO A 564 -31.79 -10.29 8.08
N GLY A 565 -31.77 -9.40 7.09
CA GLY A 565 -31.43 -7.98 7.28
C GLY A 565 -30.09 -7.57 6.66
N ASN A 566 -29.27 -8.51 6.18
CA ASN A 566 -28.10 -8.16 5.37
C ASN A 566 -28.55 -7.54 4.03
N PRO A 567 -27.76 -6.60 3.48
CA PRO A 567 -27.98 -6.07 2.14
C PRO A 567 -28.06 -7.19 1.10
N ARG A 568 -28.87 -6.96 0.05
CA ARG A 568 -28.98 -7.90 -1.07
C ARG A 568 -27.72 -7.94 -1.93
N GLU A 569 -26.96 -6.85 -1.95
CA GLU A 569 -25.72 -6.70 -2.70
C GLU A 569 -24.65 -6.15 -1.76
N MET A 570 -23.55 -6.88 -1.63
CA MET A 570 -22.44 -6.53 -0.73
C MET A 570 -21.12 -6.58 -1.48
N ASP A 571 -20.22 -5.68 -1.16
CA ASP A 571 -18.81 -5.76 -1.51
C ASP A 571 -18.06 -6.43 -0.34
N CYS A 572 -17.23 -7.43 -0.64
CA CYS A 572 -16.30 -8.08 0.26
C CYS A 572 -14.87 -7.75 -0.18
N LEU A 573 -14.12 -7.08 0.70
CA LEU A 573 -12.69 -6.88 0.54
C LEU A 573 -11.93 -7.95 1.33
N MET A 574 -11.28 -8.87 0.62
CA MET A 574 -10.40 -9.88 1.20
C MET A 574 -8.99 -9.30 1.29
N THR A 575 -8.52 -9.08 2.51
CA THR A 575 -7.20 -8.51 2.77
C THR A 575 -6.24 -9.61 3.20
N ALA A 576 -5.12 -9.74 2.50
CA ALA A 576 -4.08 -10.72 2.79
C ALA A 576 -3.40 -10.43 4.13
N ARG A 577 -3.29 -11.46 4.97
CA ARG A 577 -2.63 -11.39 6.27
C ARG A 577 -1.28 -12.08 6.22
N TRP A 578 -0.28 -11.42 6.78
CA TRP A 578 1.12 -11.79 6.68
C TRP A 578 1.72 -11.94 8.06
N GLU A 579 2.50 -12.99 8.26
CA GLU A 579 3.41 -13.11 9.40
C GLU A 579 4.83 -12.86 8.91
N ALA A 580 5.59 -11.98 9.57
CA ALA A 580 6.99 -11.75 9.21
C ALA A 580 7.77 -13.07 9.33
N ALA A 581 8.51 -13.43 8.28
CA ALA A 581 9.42 -14.55 8.34
C ALA A 581 10.50 -14.24 9.40
N ALA A 582 10.94 -15.27 10.15
CA ALA A 582 12.09 -15.11 11.02
C ALA A 582 13.26 -14.54 10.20
N PRO A 583 13.96 -13.50 10.69
CA PRO A 583 15.03 -12.89 9.91
C PRO A 583 16.05 -13.95 9.53
N GLU A 584 16.39 -14.06 8.24
CA GLU A 584 17.50 -14.91 7.81
C GLU A 584 18.76 -14.46 8.57
N ILE A 585 19.45 -15.42 9.20
CA ILE A 585 20.68 -15.17 9.97
C ILE A 585 21.91 -15.71 9.23
N TRP A 586 23.06 -15.09 9.47
CA TRP A 586 24.36 -15.63 9.12
C TRP A 586 25.12 -16.00 10.39
N THR A 587 25.95 -17.03 10.28
CA THR A 587 26.51 -17.78 11.40
C THR A 587 28.03 -17.87 11.29
N VAL A 588 28.72 -17.66 12.40
CA VAL A 588 30.17 -17.87 12.51
C VAL A 588 30.48 -18.85 13.64
N HIS A 589 31.12 -19.96 13.31
CA HIS A 589 31.60 -20.97 14.25
C HIS A 589 33.03 -20.65 14.66
N ILE A 590 33.27 -20.40 15.94
CA ILE A 590 34.56 -19.98 16.46
C ILE A 590 35.27 -21.17 17.11
N ARG A 591 36.52 -21.37 16.72
CA ARG A 591 37.44 -22.36 17.33
C ARG A 591 38.78 -21.70 17.60
N HIS A 592 39.51 -22.24 18.58
CA HIS A 592 40.78 -21.66 19.02
C HIS A 592 41.95 -22.61 18.78
N ASP A 593 43.04 -22.07 18.25
CA ASP A 593 44.36 -22.71 18.22
C ASP A 593 45.32 -21.90 19.10
N LEU A 594 45.76 -22.49 20.21
CA LEU A 594 46.65 -21.82 21.16
C LEU A 594 48.10 -21.71 20.68
N ASN A 595 48.44 -22.28 19.51
CA ASN A 595 49.75 -22.16 18.88
C ASN A 595 50.90 -22.53 19.84
N GLY A 596 50.77 -23.70 20.46
CA GLY A 596 51.71 -24.23 21.46
C GLY A 596 51.58 -23.65 22.87
N GLY A 597 50.56 -22.84 23.15
CA GLY A 597 50.13 -22.47 24.50
C GLY A 597 49.14 -23.47 25.11
N HIS A 598 48.64 -23.16 26.30
CA HIS A 598 47.60 -23.90 27.01
C HIS A 598 46.66 -22.94 27.75
N TRP A 599 45.43 -23.39 28.04
CA TRP A 599 44.51 -22.63 28.87
C TRP A 599 44.93 -22.65 30.34
N GLY A 600 44.61 -21.58 31.07
CA GLY A 600 44.79 -21.50 32.52
C GLY A 600 43.69 -22.24 33.27
N ALA A 601 43.21 -21.66 34.37
CA ALA A 601 42.12 -22.22 35.16
C ALA A 601 40.74 -22.13 34.47
N ILE A 602 40.61 -21.25 33.48
CA ILE A 602 39.40 -21.01 32.69
C ILE A 602 39.78 -21.18 31.22
N ASN A 603 38.96 -21.89 30.46
CA ASN A 603 39.11 -22.09 29.02
C ASN A 603 37.90 -21.50 28.28
N ILE A 604 38.10 -21.21 26.99
CA ILE A 604 37.02 -20.90 26.06
C ILE A 604 36.69 -22.18 25.29
N ASP A 605 35.43 -22.59 25.35
CA ASP A 605 34.94 -23.70 24.53
C ASP A 605 34.56 -23.20 23.13
N PRO A 606 34.69 -24.05 22.08
CA PRO A 606 34.19 -23.70 20.76
C PRO A 606 32.71 -23.30 20.82
N HIS A 607 32.38 -22.18 20.19
CA HIS A 607 31.04 -21.61 20.28
C HIS A 607 30.67 -20.93 18.95
N THR A 608 29.44 -20.47 18.86
CA THR A 608 28.87 -19.92 17.64
C THR A 608 28.23 -18.57 17.95
N ILE A 609 28.42 -17.61 17.05
CA ILE A 609 27.71 -16.33 17.08
C ILE A 609 26.88 -16.17 15.80
N THR A 610 25.77 -15.46 15.92
CA THR A 610 24.82 -15.25 14.83
C THR A 610 24.36 -13.81 14.77
N ALA A 611 24.02 -13.34 13.56
CA ALA A 611 23.43 -12.04 13.34
C ALA A 611 22.45 -12.09 12.15
N PRO A 612 21.45 -11.19 12.08
CA PRO A 612 20.62 -11.05 10.90
C PRO A 612 21.46 -10.71 9.66
N ILE A 613 21.07 -11.24 8.50
CA ILE A 613 21.62 -10.81 7.21
C ILE A 613 21.47 -9.29 7.08
N ASN A 614 22.51 -8.60 6.58
CA ASN A 614 22.67 -7.13 6.57
C ASN A 614 23.02 -6.47 7.91
N GLN A 615 23.34 -7.24 8.95
CA GLN A 615 23.86 -6.71 10.22
C GLN A 615 25.19 -7.35 10.57
N ASN A 616 26.09 -6.54 11.14
CA ASN A 616 27.36 -7.00 11.69
C ASN A 616 27.13 -7.90 12.91
N MET A 617 28.11 -8.74 13.22
CA MET A 617 28.08 -9.57 14.42
C MET A 617 28.01 -8.71 15.69
N PRO A 618 27.32 -9.19 16.73
CA PRO A 618 27.10 -8.41 17.94
C PRO A 618 28.44 -8.20 18.68
N ALA A 619 28.62 -6.99 19.23
CA ALA A 619 29.89 -6.55 19.81
C ALA A 619 30.34 -7.37 21.05
N ASP A 620 29.39 -7.99 21.75
CA ASP A 620 29.62 -8.89 22.88
C ASP A 620 29.94 -10.33 22.45
N GLY A 621 29.84 -10.65 21.16
CA GLY A 621 30.08 -12.00 20.62
C GLY A 621 31.51 -12.54 20.82
N LEU A 622 32.49 -11.68 21.14
CA LEU A 622 33.87 -12.05 21.44
C LEU A 622 34.32 -11.60 22.85
N GLU A 623 33.38 -11.45 23.79
CA GLU A 623 33.68 -11.01 25.15
C GLU A 623 34.59 -12.00 25.90
N GLN A 624 34.49 -13.30 25.63
CA GLN A 624 35.33 -14.32 26.28
C GLN A 624 36.79 -14.20 25.82
N GLU A 625 37.03 -14.04 24.52
CA GLU A 625 38.34 -13.88 23.90
C GLU A 625 39.07 -12.63 24.37
N ARG A 626 38.30 -11.60 24.77
CA ARG A 626 38.80 -10.33 25.31
C ARG A 626 39.26 -10.46 26.76
N ASN A 627 38.59 -11.32 27.53
CA ASN A 627 38.75 -11.39 28.98
C ASN A 627 39.56 -12.60 29.46
N ILE A 628 39.77 -13.60 28.60
CA ILE A 628 40.46 -14.85 28.95
C ILE A 628 41.71 -14.99 28.08
N GLU A 629 42.88 -14.86 28.71
CA GLU A 629 44.17 -15.01 28.05
C GLU A 629 44.73 -16.43 28.22
N PRO A 630 45.19 -17.09 27.14
CA PRO A 630 45.93 -18.35 27.25
C PRO A 630 47.35 -18.10 27.80
N LEU A 631 48.01 -19.17 28.27
CA LEU A 631 49.36 -19.11 28.83
C LEU A 631 50.37 -19.90 27.99
N LYS A 632 51.61 -19.42 27.94
CA LYS A 632 52.74 -20.10 27.30
C LYS A 632 54.04 -19.79 28.04
N GLU A 633 54.85 -20.82 28.28
CA GLU A 633 56.12 -20.65 28.98
C GLU A 633 57.06 -19.72 28.20
N ASN A 634 57.67 -18.75 28.90
CA ASN A 634 58.63 -17.78 28.36
C ASN A 634 58.10 -16.93 27.18
N ALA A 635 56.79 -16.73 27.08
CA ALA A 635 56.18 -15.86 26.08
C ALA A 635 54.95 -15.13 26.64
N THR A 636 54.72 -13.91 26.18
CA THR A 636 53.56 -13.08 26.51
C THR A 636 52.53 -13.17 25.39
N PHE A 637 51.26 -13.34 25.75
CA PHE A 637 50.16 -13.34 24.80
C PHE A 637 49.97 -11.92 24.22
N LYS A 638 49.84 -11.82 22.89
CA LYS A 638 49.69 -10.53 22.18
C LYS A 638 48.28 -10.30 21.66
N GLY A 639 47.46 -11.34 21.62
CA GLY A 639 46.12 -11.30 21.06
C GLY A 639 45.87 -12.44 20.06
N TRP A 640 44.71 -12.39 19.42
CA TRP A 640 44.24 -13.40 18.48
C TRP A 640 44.41 -12.90 17.05
N SER A 641 44.91 -13.73 16.14
CA SER A 641 44.71 -13.55 14.69
C SER A 641 43.57 -14.44 14.24
N VAL A 642 42.83 -14.04 13.20
CA VAL A 642 41.68 -14.81 12.71
C VAL A 642 41.87 -15.29 11.28
N ARG A 643 41.23 -16.43 10.98
CA ARG A 643 41.08 -16.96 9.63
C ARG A 643 39.66 -17.44 9.41
N PHE A 644 39.01 -16.94 8.37
CA PHE A 644 37.65 -17.31 7.96
C PHE A 644 37.67 -18.28 6.78
N THR A 645 36.89 -19.34 6.91
CA THR A 645 36.58 -20.27 5.82
C THR A 645 35.09 -20.44 5.66
N ASN A 646 34.63 -20.64 4.44
CA ASN A 646 33.27 -21.07 4.16
C ASN A 646 33.05 -22.46 4.79
N ALA A 647 32.02 -22.62 5.60
CA ALA A 647 31.75 -23.88 6.31
C ALA A 647 31.35 -25.03 5.36
N GLU A 648 30.75 -24.71 4.21
CA GLU A 648 30.26 -25.72 3.27
C GLU A 648 31.40 -26.33 2.43
N ASN A 649 32.29 -25.50 1.91
CA ASN A 649 33.31 -25.93 0.94
C ASN A 649 34.76 -25.76 1.43
N GLY A 650 34.98 -25.10 2.57
CA GLY A 650 36.29 -24.89 3.18
C GLY A 650 37.12 -23.78 2.53
N ASP A 651 36.58 -23.03 1.56
CA ASP A 651 37.30 -21.95 0.88
C ASP A 651 37.65 -20.83 1.85
N VAL A 652 38.86 -20.28 1.73
CA VAL A 652 39.31 -19.16 2.57
C VAL A 652 38.62 -17.88 2.13
N VAL A 653 37.84 -17.30 3.04
CA VAL A 653 37.15 -16.01 2.85
C VAL A 653 38.09 -14.87 3.24
N HIS A 654 38.81 -15.03 4.36
CA HIS A 654 39.77 -14.05 4.86
C HIS A 654 40.84 -14.74 5.72
N ASP A 655 42.08 -14.27 5.65
CA ASP A 655 43.19 -14.75 6.47
C ASP A 655 44.01 -13.56 6.95
N GLY A 656 43.90 -13.25 8.25
CA GLY A 656 44.62 -12.14 8.88
C GLY A 656 46.12 -12.43 9.08
N GLY A 657 46.58 -13.66 8.82
CA GLY A 657 47.98 -14.03 9.01
C GLY A 657 48.44 -13.78 10.45
N GLU A 658 49.46 -12.94 10.62
CA GLU A 658 50.03 -12.58 11.93
C GLU A 658 49.39 -11.32 12.56
N GLU A 659 48.43 -10.69 11.88
CA GLU A 659 47.77 -9.47 12.39
C GLU A 659 46.88 -9.77 13.60
N ILE A 660 46.95 -8.92 14.62
CA ILE A 660 46.10 -9.02 15.80
C ILE A 660 44.73 -8.44 15.47
N TRP A 661 43.70 -9.26 15.62
CA TRP A 661 42.32 -8.91 15.33
C TRP A 661 41.76 -7.95 16.39
N ASP A 662 40.97 -6.99 15.94
CA ASP A 662 40.25 -6.07 16.81
C ASP A 662 38.98 -6.75 17.36
N LEU A 663 38.99 -7.08 18.65
CA LEU A 663 37.86 -7.73 19.32
C LEU A 663 36.69 -6.75 19.61
N ASP A 664 36.88 -5.43 19.48
CA ASP A 664 35.81 -4.43 19.62
C ASP A 664 34.91 -4.36 18.37
N HIS A 665 35.43 -4.81 17.23
CA HIS A 665 34.71 -4.87 15.96
C HIS A 665 34.78 -6.31 15.46
N PRO A 666 33.90 -7.21 15.97
CA PRO A 666 34.02 -8.64 15.74
C PRO A 666 34.01 -8.96 14.25
N PHE A 667 32.85 -9.06 13.60
CA PHE A 667 32.79 -9.38 12.16
C PHE A 667 31.72 -8.54 11.45
N ASP A 668 32.15 -7.79 10.43
CA ASP A 668 31.25 -7.02 9.58
C ASP A 668 30.53 -7.92 8.56
N TYR A 669 29.28 -7.58 8.25
CA TYR A 669 28.53 -8.25 7.20
C TYR A 669 28.94 -7.75 5.81
N TYR A 670 29.27 -8.69 4.93
CA TYR A 670 29.51 -8.42 3.51
C TYR A 670 28.56 -9.27 2.65
N PRO A 671 27.77 -8.67 1.74
CA PRO A 671 26.79 -9.39 0.90
C PRO A 671 27.33 -10.55 0.05
N GLY A 672 28.64 -10.62 -0.16
CA GLY A 672 29.31 -11.69 -0.90
C GLY A 672 29.87 -12.82 -0.03
N ASN A 673 29.79 -12.71 1.29
CA ASN A 673 30.30 -13.73 2.19
C ASN A 673 29.32 -14.92 2.33
N PRO A 674 29.83 -16.14 2.62
CA PRO A 674 29.00 -17.29 2.93
C PRO A 674 28.06 -17.04 4.11
N ARG A 675 26.89 -17.68 4.11
CA ARG A 675 25.91 -17.60 5.21
C ARG A 675 26.40 -18.32 6.48
N GLU A 676 27.26 -19.32 6.33
CA GLU A 676 27.86 -20.08 7.43
C GLU A 676 29.38 -20.12 7.22
N MET A 677 30.12 -19.66 8.23
CA MET A 677 31.58 -19.57 8.18
C MET A 677 32.20 -20.20 9.42
N ASP A 678 33.36 -20.82 9.26
CA ASP A 678 34.24 -21.21 10.34
C ASP A 678 35.31 -20.12 10.56
N CYS A 679 35.50 -19.70 11.79
CA CYS A 679 36.56 -18.81 12.24
C CYS A 679 37.55 -19.58 13.11
N LEU A 680 38.81 -19.65 12.68
CA LEU A 680 39.91 -20.14 13.51
C LEU A 680 40.65 -18.94 14.12
N MET A 681 40.58 -18.82 15.44
CA MET A 681 41.32 -17.83 16.21
C MET A 681 42.64 -18.43 16.69
N THR A 682 43.76 -17.92 16.19
CA THR A 682 45.10 -18.41 16.52
C THR A 682 45.79 -17.46 17.49
N ALA A 683 46.27 -17.98 18.61
CA ALA A 683 46.98 -17.20 19.62
C ALA A 683 48.36 -16.73 19.11
N ARG A 684 48.64 -15.44 19.29
CA ARG A 684 49.92 -14.82 18.92
C ARG A 684 50.74 -14.49 20.16
N TRP A 685 52.04 -14.74 20.07
CA TRP A 685 52.96 -14.75 21.20
C TRP A 685 54.19 -13.89 20.92
N GLU A 686 54.67 -13.16 21.92
CA GLU A 686 55.96 -12.48 21.91
C GLU A 686 56.90 -13.13 22.94
N ALA A 687 58.15 -13.41 22.57
CA ALA A 687 59.11 -14.01 23.49
C ALA A 687 59.41 -13.04 24.65
N ALA A 688 59.33 -13.53 25.89
CA ALA A 688 59.66 -12.73 27.06
C ALA A 688 61.17 -12.41 27.07
N ALA A 689 61.54 -11.15 27.35
CA ALA A 689 62.94 -10.79 27.58
C ALA A 689 63.48 -11.55 28.81
N PRO A 690 64.73 -12.03 28.81
CA PRO A 690 65.27 -12.74 29.96
C PRO A 690 65.38 -11.79 31.16
N GLU A 691 64.73 -12.14 32.27
CA GLU A 691 64.83 -11.38 33.53
C GLU A 691 66.28 -11.41 34.06
N THR A 692 66.82 -10.23 34.38
CA THR A 692 68.19 -10.05 34.91
C THR A 692 68.14 -9.43 36.30
N TRP A 693 69.15 -9.71 37.13
CA TRP A 693 69.42 -8.99 38.37
C TRP A 693 70.69 -8.16 38.22
N SER A 694 70.77 -7.05 38.96
CA SER A 694 71.82 -6.05 38.81
C SER A 694 72.40 -5.57 40.14
N VAL A 695 73.66 -5.14 40.09
CA VAL A 695 74.34 -4.52 41.23
C VAL A 695 74.99 -3.21 40.80
N ASN A 696 74.59 -2.12 41.42
CA ASN A 696 75.15 -0.78 41.26
C ASN A 696 76.36 -0.63 42.19
N ILE A 697 77.55 -0.44 41.65
CA ILE A 697 78.80 -0.35 42.42
C ILE A 697 79.19 1.12 42.62
N TYR A 698 79.40 1.48 43.88
CA TYR A 698 79.85 2.78 44.34
C TYR A 698 81.15 2.64 45.16
N HIS A 699 81.98 3.68 45.16
CA HIS A 699 83.26 3.66 45.89
C HIS A 699 83.35 4.78 46.92
N ASP A 700 83.65 4.42 48.16
CA ASP A 700 84.09 5.34 49.21
C ASP A 700 85.59 5.12 49.46
N LEU A 701 86.40 6.14 49.16
CA LEU A 701 87.85 6.06 49.34
C LEU A 701 88.30 6.20 50.79
N ASN A 702 87.38 6.45 51.72
CA ASN A 702 87.62 6.55 53.15
C ASN A 702 88.81 7.48 53.46
N GLY A 703 88.78 8.69 52.89
CA GLY A 703 89.83 9.71 53.03
C GLY A 703 91.07 9.52 52.14
N GLY A 704 91.06 8.57 51.20
CA GLY A 704 92.03 8.48 50.10
C GLY A 704 91.62 9.26 48.84
N TYR A 705 92.45 9.16 47.80
CA TYR A 705 92.20 9.77 46.49
C TYR A 705 92.67 8.86 45.35
N TRP A 706 92.13 9.06 44.15
CA TRP A 706 92.60 8.39 42.94
C TRP A 706 93.81 9.13 42.35
N GLU A 707 94.86 8.40 42.00
CA GLU A 707 95.97 8.95 41.23
C GLU A 707 95.73 8.67 39.74
N GLY A 708 95.06 9.60 39.06
CA GLY A 708 94.54 9.43 37.69
C GLY A 708 93.00 9.37 37.65
N GLY A 709 92.43 9.05 36.49
CA GLY A 709 91.00 8.81 36.35
C GLY A 709 90.60 7.58 37.17
N GLY A 710 89.80 7.77 38.22
CA GLY A 710 89.33 6.70 39.10
C GLY A 710 88.32 5.75 38.44
N ILE A 711 87.81 4.80 39.21
CA ILE A 711 86.74 3.91 38.75
C ILE A 711 85.42 4.68 38.83
N PRO A 712 84.66 4.82 37.73
CA PRO A 712 83.32 5.41 37.79
C PRO A 712 82.33 4.43 38.42
N ASN A 713 81.28 4.98 39.03
CA ASN A 713 80.13 4.19 39.45
C ASN A 713 79.57 3.45 38.24
N ARG A 714 79.24 2.17 38.40
CA ARG A 714 78.76 1.33 37.30
C ARG A 714 77.83 0.24 37.79
N THR A 715 77.01 -0.25 36.87
CA THR A 715 76.12 -1.40 37.11
C THR A 715 76.69 -2.64 36.45
N ILE A 716 76.63 -3.77 37.14
CA ILE A 716 76.88 -5.10 36.56
C ILE A 716 75.59 -5.91 36.59
N THR A 717 75.37 -6.76 35.58
CA THR A 717 74.10 -7.51 35.38
C THR A 717 74.37 -8.98 35.11
N ALA A 718 73.48 -9.86 35.59
CA ALA A 718 73.46 -11.28 35.28
C ALA A 718 72.02 -11.81 35.18
N GLY A 719 71.81 -12.96 34.52
CA GLY A 719 70.49 -13.59 34.48
C GLY A 719 70.06 -14.07 35.88
N ILE A 720 68.75 -14.04 36.17
CA ILE A 720 68.20 -14.60 37.41
C ILE A 720 68.64 -16.07 37.56
N GLY A 721 69.16 -16.44 38.74
CA GLY A 721 69.72 -17.77 39.00
C GLY A 721 71.21 -17.94 38.66
N GLN A 722 71.86 -16.94 38.06
CA GLN A 722 73.29 -16.95 37.72
C GLN A 722 74.08 -15.97 38.61
N ASN A 723 75.30 -16.36 39.00
CA ASN A 723 76.23 -15.44 39.67
C ASN A 723 76.73 -14.37 38.68
N MET A 724 77.21 -13.23 39.22
CA MET A 724 77.84 -12.20 38.41
C MET A 724 79.04 -12.75 37.63
N PRO A 725 79.29 -12.28 36.39
CA PRO A 725 80.30 -12.86 35.52
C PRO A 725 81.71 -12.78 36.12
N HIS A 726 82.52 -13.80 35.87
CA HIS A 726 83.90 -13.84 36.31
C HIS A 726 84.69 -12.68 35.70
N GLY A 727 85.36 -11.87 36.54
CA GLY A 727 86.02 -10.63 36.13
C GLY A 727 85.17 -9.35 36.20
N ALA A 728 83.93 -9.42 36.69
CA ALA A 728 83.07 -8.23 36.87
C ALA A 728 83.68 -7.14 37.79
N LEU A 729 84.61 -7.52 38.69
CA LEU A 729 85.31 -6.64 39.63
C LEU A 729 86.77 -6.36 39.22
N GLU A 730 87.13 -6.58 37.96
CA GLU A 730 88.48 -6.34 37.44
C GLU A 730 88.97 -4.89 37.64
N PRO A 731 88.14 -3.85 37.42
CA PRO A 731 88.58 -2.46 37.66
C PRO A 731 89.05 -2.20 39.09
N GLU A 732 88.35 -2.75 40.09
CA GLU A 732 88.68 -2.64 41.52
C GLU A 732 89.92 -3.43 41.90
N ARG A 733 90.24 -4.46 41.12
CA ARG A 733 91.43 -5.29 41.31
C ARG A 733 92.69 -4.58 40.83
N ILE A 734 92.61 -3.92 39.68
CA ILE A 734 93.77 -3.28 39.04
C ILE A 734 93.98 -1.85 39.56
N THR A 735 92.90 -1.09 39.81
CA THR A 735 92.99 0.33 40.14
C THR A 735 92.95 0.52 41.66
N LYS A 736 94.06 0.96 42.25
CA LYS A 736 94.20 1.14 43.70
C LYS A 736 94.22 2.63 44.07
N PRO A 737 93.38 3.08 45.01
CA PRO A 737 93.47 4.45 45.50
C PRO A 737 94.76 4.65 46.32
N LYS A 738 95.15 5.91 46.54
CA LYS A 738 96.29 6.30 47.37
C LYS A 738 95.87 7.13 48.57
N ARG A 739 96.66 7.05 49.65
CA ARG A 739 96.49 7.87 50.85
C ARG A 739 97.79 7.94 51.64
N PHE A 740 98.58 9.01 51.54
CA PHE A 740 99.85 9.10 52.29
C PHE A 740 99.61 9.46 53.78
N PRO A 741 100.35 8.87 54.74
CA PRO A 741 101.38 7.83 54.63
C PRO A 741 100.88 6.37 54.58
N ALA A 742 99.57 6.13 54.57
CA ALA A 742 98.99 4.79 54.60
C ALA A 742 99.10 4.01 53.27
N SER A 743 99.03 2.68 53.37
CA SER A 743 98.98 1.75 52.23
C SER A 743 97.58 1.15 52.05
N PHE A 744 97.14 0.99 50.81
CA PHE A 744 95.83 0.42 50.48
C PHE A 744 95.81 -1.10 50.78
N ARG A 745 94.88 -1.52 51.63
CA ARG A 745 94.73 -2.92 52.08
C ARG A 745 93.70 -3.70 51.26
N GLY A 746 92.70 -3.04 50.69
CA GLY A 746 91.63 -3.66 49.92
C GLY A 746 90.27 -2.98 50.14
N TRP A 747 89.22 -3.59 49.59
CA TRP A 747 87.85 -3.09 49.69
C TRP A 747 87.01 -3.91 50.66
N THR A 748 86.29 -3.28 51.57
CA THR A 748 85.15 -3.89 52.27
C THR A 748 83.88 -3.57 51.50
N VAL A 749 82.90 -4.47 51.47
CA VAL A 749 81.63 -4.25 50.74
C VAL A 749 80.43 -4.20 51.68
N ARG A 750 79.47 -3.35 51.33
CA ARG A 750 78.13 -3.31 51.92
C ARG A 750 77.09 -3.34 50.81
N PHE A 751 76.16 -4.28 50.90
CA PHE A 751 75.01 -4.38 50.01
C PHE A 751 73.77 -3.81 50.67
N SER A 752 73.01 -3.05 49.89
CA SER A 752 71.65 -2.63 50.23
C SER A 752 70.70 -2.87 49.06
N ASP A 753 69.42 -3.02 49.38
CA ASP A 753 68.36 -2.93 48.41
C ASP A 753 68.37 -1.54 47.76
N ALA A 754 68.36 -1.45 46.43
CA ALA A 754 68.47 -0.17 45.72
C ALA A 754 67.19 0.68 45.85
N GLU A 755 66.03 0.05 46.06
CA GLU A 755 64.75 0.75 46.20
C GLU A 755 64.53 1.20 47.65
N THR A 756 64.72 0.29 48.60
CA THR A 756 64.40 0.56 50.01
C THR A 756 65.57 1.13 50.80
N GLY A 757 66.81 0.91 50.34
CA GLY A 757 68.04 1.26 51.06
C GLY A 757 68.37 0.32 52.23
N ASP A 758 67.57 -0.74 52.44
CA ASP A 758 67.75 -1.68 53.53
C ASP A 758 69.05 -2.48 53.37
N VAL A 759 69.80 -2.66 54.46
CA VAL A 759 71.10 -3.34 54.43
C VAL A 759 70.90 -4.84 54.36
N ILE A 760 71.37 -5.43 53.27
CA ILE A 760 71.33 -6.88 53.02
C ILE A 760 72.57 -7.54 53.63
N TYR A 761 73.72 -6.91 53.48
CA TYR A 761 75.00 -7.41 53.98
C TYR A 761 75.96 -6.26 54.27
N ALA A 762 76.71 -6.35 55.37
CA ALA A 762 77.79 -5.43 55.69
C ALA A 762 78.98 -6.21 56.25
N GLY A 763 80.02 -6.37 55.43
CA GLY A 763 81.24 -7.09 55.81
C GLY A 763 82.33 -6.14 56.30
N GLY A 764 82.95 -6.46 57.43
CA GLY A 764 84.13 -5.73 57.95
C GLY A 764 85.48 -6.23 57.41
N GLU A 765 85.47 -7.33 56.67
CA GLU A 765 86.67 -7.95 56.10
C GLU A 765 86.89 -7.52 54.64
N VAL A 766 88.14 -7.56 54.19
CA VAL A 766 88.50 -7.25 52.80
C VAL A 766 87.90 -8.33 51.90
N TRP A 767 87.09 -7.91 50.92
CA TRP A 767 86.41 -8.77 49.97
C TRP A 767 87.38 -9.39 48.96
N ASP A 768 87.19 -10.67 48.65
CA ASP A 768 87.94 -11.35 47.59
C ASP A 768 87.39 -10.94 46.22
N LEU A 769 88.10 -10.06 45.52
CA LEU A 769 87.71 -9.59 44.20
C LEU A 769 87.75 -10.66 43.09
N ASN A 770 88.28 -11.87 43.38
CA ASN A 770 88.18 -13.00 42.45
C ASN A 770 86.85 -13.74 42.58
N GLN A 771 86.06 -13.46 43.62
CA GLN A 771 84.71 -13.97 43.80
C GLN A 771 83.69 -12.86 43.48
N PRO A 772 83.07 -12.89 42.28
CA PRO A 772 82.02 -11.95 41.95
C PRO A 772 80.76 -12.25 42.76
N PHE A 773 79.81 -11.32 42.78
CA PHE A 773 78.63 -11.43 43.63
C PHE A 773 77.73 -12.61 43.22
N GLY A 774 77.34 -13.42 44.21
CA GLY A 774 76.48 -14.58 43.99
C GLY A 774 75.01 -14.21 43.92
N TYR A 775 74.22 -14.97 43.17
CA TYR A 775 72.77 -14.85 43.18
C TYR A 775 72.18 -15.57 44.39
N TYR A 776 71.30 -14.88 45.11
CA TYR A 776 70.54 -15.45 46.21
C TYR A 776 69.05 -15.18 45.97
N PRO A 777 68.19 -16.21 45.93
CA PRO A 777 66.77 -16.05 45.57
C PRO A 777 65.97 -15.07 46.44
N ASN A 778 66.45 -14.79 47.65
CA ASN A 778 65.78 -13.90 48.60
C ASN A 778 66.36 -12.47 48.60
N ASN A 779 67.36 -12.19 47.76
CA ASN A 779 67.90 -10.85 47.61
C ASN A 779 67.06 -10.06 46.57
N PRO A 780 67.00 -8.73 46.68
CA PRO A 780 66.41 -7.87 45.66
C PRO A 780 67.07 -8.05 44.29
N LEU A 781 66.29 -7.83 43.22
CA LEU A 781 66.78 -7.91 41.84
C LEU A 781 67.66 -6.70 41.46
N GLU A 782 67.57 -5.59 42.18
CA GLU A 782 68.47 -4.45 42.08
C GLU A 782 69.08 -4.13 43.45
N MET A 783 70.41 -4.14 43.53
CA MET A 783 71.13 -3.87 44.77
C MET A 783 72.20 -2.81 44.58
N ASP A 784 72.43 -2.02 45.62
CA ASP A 784 73.57 -1.12 45.70
C ASP A 784 74.71 -1.77 46.49
N CYS A 785 75.92 -1.71 45.95
CA CYS A 785 77.16 -2.17 46.57
C CYS A 785 78.09 -0.98 46.82
N LEU A 786 78.26 -0.61 48.09
CA LEU A 786 79.24 0.39 48.50
C LEU A 786 80.57 -0.30 48.85
N MET A 787 81.59 -0.06 48.04
CA MET A 787 82.95 -0.55 48.26
C MET A 787 83.75 0.52 49.00
N THR A 788 84.15 0.23 50.24
CA THR A 788 84.90 1.17 51.10
C THR A 788 86.37 0.78 51.17
N ALA A 789 87.27 1.73 50.89
CA ALA A 789 88.70 1.50 50.92
C ALA A 789 89.23 1.34 52.35
N GLN A 790 90.03 0.29 52.57
CA GLN A 790 90.70 0.02 53.84
C GLN A 790 92.19 0.35 53.75
N TRP A 791 92.72 0.94 54.83
CA TRP A 791 94.07 1.50 54.88
C TRP A 791 94.88 0.90 56.03
N SER A 792 96.19 0.72 55.81
CA SER A 792 97.16 0.36 56.85
C SER A 792 98.17 1.50 57.01
N TRP A 793 98.24 2.10 58.21
CA TRP A 793 99.08 3.25 58.53
C TRP A 793 100.52 2.89 58.85
#